data_AF-A0A7Y5KD87-F1
#
_entry.id   AF-A0A7Y5KD87-F1
#
_cell.length_a   1.000
_cell.length_b   1.000
_cell.length_c   1.000
_cell.angle_alpha   90.00
_cell.angle_beta   90.00
_cell.angle_gamma   90.00
#
_symmetry.space_group_name_H-M   'P 1'
#
loop_
_entity.id
_entity.type
_entity.pdbx_description
1 polymer ?
#
loop_
_entity_poly.entity_id
_entity_poly.type
_entity_poly.pdbx_seq_one_letter_code
_entity_poly.pdbx_strand_id
1 'polypeptide(L)'
;MPLDPFSAGFLSSLAANLATQLLNGAGKRTRELLAPTAKQQALARCTHSGIVALTVTATAAEKEQAAHLADIFEKFFNEPEVGKELARLVRGEKLSRADLALLFADAGYDARTLPQLNFEQALTAFEAAFLSAAVEEPELRDILQAAEMLKQTHLQTDLLAAVREMLDFMRQAHAESLSIQAGVLSALNERDHKPARYEFRVVNGGPRMDWESHYLRTLAAQCEGLDLTPIDDTVAMSAGAEALSVSTVFTTLYLAKVGRRKNQTVAEALAPRAHGDEPTPTGTRKRKTAAAAETEDKQLPISAVEAVAALPRVVILGQPGGGKSTLVHHIAAQLAYRRVGKKTGADKLTGWSPEEKPLPVRIVLRRFAAWLPSAQTRPGAGLVWDYLKFQLHECGCEDAFTGVQQQLREHGGVIFFDGLDEVPERDAETKRTLLTQAIHEFAKPLDKCRVVITCREYAYRRGDEPWHLPETSFPVVELDLFQKEQIENFITTWYQAAGPIKGWNKERCANEARNLIAAVQNWEHLRELAHYPLLLTLMAQVHGRDGYLPKDRADLYDRAVNLLLAHWENRLVRDLHGSLKVEPGLVLQLGIRTEILRNALERVAFTAHERQEKASQRTAQAADIPREELREELQAVLGSGDKAETVMTYIQERAGLLQARDHRIYTFPHRTFQEYLAARYVLRQAEYDTLLRTLLQRDMNWWREVYLLAAGSVRNLPTNICNMVEALVASDPEPASVARVNLEHVLLASQALHETEFVRHVRPAS
;
A
#
# COMPACT_ATOMS: atom_id res chain seq x y z
N MET A 1 4.91 -24.46 -47.58
CA MET A 1 5.24 -23.74 -48.84
C MET A 1 6.55 -23.00 -48.62
N PRO A 2 7.53 -23.06 -49.53
CA PRO A 2 8.68 -22.17 -49.42
C PRO A 2 8.20 -20.72 -49.50
N LEU A 3 8.60 -19.89 -48.53
CA LEU A 3 8.35 -18.46 -48.51
C LEU A 3 8.99 -17.83 -49.76
N ASP A 4 8.34 -16.84 -50.37
CA ASP A 4 8.91 -16.02 -51.44
C ASP A 4 10.29 -15.46 -51.01
N PRO A 5 11.33 -15.48 -51.87
CA PRO A 5 12.62 -14.83 -51.63
C PRO A 5 12.54 -13.43 -51.01
N PHE A 6 11.50 -12.64 -51.33
CA PHE A 6 11.25 -11.32 -50.74
C PHE A 6 10.87 -11.40 -49.25
N SER A 7 10.04 -12.36 -48.86
CA SER A 7 9.64 -12.60 -47.47
C SER A 7 10.79 -13.16 -46.61
N ALA A 8 11.69 -13.95 -47.20
CA ALA A 8 12.85 -14.49 -46.48
C ALA A 8 13.87 -13.41 -46.08
N GLY A 9 14.13 -12.43 -46.97
CA GLY A 9 14.99 -11.29 -46.68
C GLY A 9 14.42 -10.37 -45.59
N PHE A 10 13.11 -10.09 -45.67
CA PHE A 10 12.40 -9.29 -44.67
C PHE A 10 12.44 -9.93 -43.26
N LEU A 11 12.09 -11.21 -43.15
CA LEU A 11 12.07 -11.93 -41.87
C LEU A 11 13.48 -12.07 -41.26
N SER A 12 14.51 -12.16 -42.09
CA SER A 12 15.91 -12.20 -41.63
C SER A 12 16.37 -10.85 -41.07
N SER A 13 16.01 -9.75 -41.73
CA SER A 13 16.29 -8.39 -41.24
C SER A 13 15.58 -8.11 -39.93
N LEU A 14 14.30 -8.46 -39.85
CA LEU A 14 13.47 -8.26 -38.67
C LEU A 14 13.99 -9.11 -37.49
N ALA A 15 14.40 -10.36 -37.74
CA ALA A 15 15.01 -11.21 -36.73
C ALA A 15 16.34 -10.66 -36.20
N ALA A 16 17.19 -10.11 -37.07
CA ALA A 16 18.45 -9.50 -36.66
C ALA A 16 18.24 -8.26 -35.79
N ASN A 17 17.26 -7.41 -36.14
CA ASN A 17 16.92 -6.26 -35.32
C ASN A 17 16.36 -6.69 -33.96
N LEU A 18 15.38 -7.60 -33.96
CA LEU A 18 14.77 -8.09 -32.73
C LEU A 18 15.80 -8.77 -31.83
N ALA A 19 16.74 -9.56 -32.36
CA ALA A 19 17.83 -10.15 -31.59
C ALA A 19 18.70 -9.08 -30.90
N THR A 20 18.96 -7.97 -31.58
CA THR A 20 19.68 -6.83 -31.02
C THR A 20 18.88 -6.15 -29.91
N GLN A 21 17.58 -5.98 -30.11
CA GLN A 21 16.69 -5.42 -29.09
C GLN A 21 16.54 -6.35 -27.88
N LEU A 22 16.47 -7.67 -28.08
CA LEU A 22 16.46 -8.67 -27.02
C LEU A 22 17.73 -8.57 -26.17
N LEU A 23 18.90 -8.41 -26.79
CA LEU A 23 20.16 -8.20 -26.07
C LEU A 23 20.17 -6.87 -25.30
N ASN A 24 19.59 -5.81 -25.85
CA ASN A 24 19.49 -4.50 -25.21
C ASN A 24 18.40 -4.42 -24.12
N GLY A 25 17.37 -5.24 -24.22
CA GLY A 25 16.34 -5.44 -23.20
C GLY A 25 16.73 -6.48 -22.15
N ALA A 26 17.72 -7.33 -22.45
CA ALA A 26 18.36 -8.19 -21.48
C ALA A 26 19.18 -7.33 -20.51
N GLY A 27 18.93 -7.52 -19.21
CA GLY A 27 19.65 -6.81 -18.15
C GLY A 27 21.17 -6.98 -18.28
N LYS A 28 21.93 -6.05 -17.72
CA LYS A 28 23.40 -5.93 -17.90
C LYS A 28 24.15 -7.27 -17.78
N ARG A 29 23.82 -8.06 -16.75
CA ARG A 29 24.42 -9.39 -16.49
C ARG A 29 24.16 -10.41 -17.60
N THR A 30 22.93 -10.46 -18.13
CA THR A 30 22.56 -11.37 -19.23
C THR A 30 23.20 -10.94 -20.54
N ARG A 31 23.33 -9.63 -20.78
CA ARG A 31 24.04 -9.09 -21.95
C ARG A 31 25.53 -9.42 -21.95
N GLU A 32 26.18 -9.35 -20.79
CA GLU A 32 27.59 -9.76 -20.62
C GLU A 32 27.78 -11.27 -20.89
N LEU A 33 26.84 -12.11 -20.43
CA LEU A 33 26.86 -13.56 -20.69
C LEU A 33 26.66 -13.92 -22.19
N LEU A 34 25.89 -13.09 -22.90
CA LEU A 34 25.61 -13.22 -24.33
C LEU A 34 26.54 -12.40 -25.21
N ALA A 35 27.56 -11.73 -24.65
CA ALA A 35 28.51 -10.91 -25.40
C ALA A 35 29.32 -11.68 -26.48
N PRO A 36 29.66 -12.97 -26.32
CA PRO A 36 30.36 -13.72 -27.37
C PRO A 36 29.54 -13.77 -28.67
N THR A 37 30.17 -13.43 -29.80
CA THR A 37 29.49 -13.31 -31.11
C THR A 37 28.76 -14.59 -31.53
N ALA A 38 29.28 -15.78 -31.18
CA ALA A 38 28.61 -17.05 -31.45
C ALA A 38 27.26 -17.19 -30.71
N LYS A 39 27.15 -16.67 -29.49
CA LYS A 39 25.91 -16.69 -28.69
C LYS A 39 24.89 -15.67 -29.20
N GLN A 40 25.35 -14.52 -29.69
CA GLN A 40 24.48 -13.53 -30.33
C GLN A 40 23.92 -14.08 -31.66
N GLN A 41 24.75 -14.79 -32.43
CA GLN A 41 24.31 -15.45 -33.66
C GLN A 41 23.31 -16.59 -33.37
N ALA A 42 23.52 -17.37 -32.32
CA ALA A 42 22.55 -18.38 -31.88
C ALA A 42 21.22 -17.74 -31.47
N LEU A 43 21.25 -16.66 -30.68
CA LEU A 43 20.05 -15.92 -30.28
C LEU A 43 19.30 -15.36 -31.49
N ALA A 44 20.02 -14.86 -32.51
CA ALA A 44 19.41 -14.41 -33.75
C ALA A 44 18.70 -15.53 -34.51
N ARG A 45 19.26 -16.75 -34.52
CA ARG A 45 18.60 -17.93 -35.12
C ARG A 45 17.33 -18.32 -34.37
N CYS A 46 17.35 -18.34 -33.03
CA CYS A 46 16.15 -18.61 -32.23
C CYS A 46 15.05 -17.57 -32.46
N THR A 47 15.45 -16.30 -32.52
CA THR A 47 14.55 -15.17 -32.79
C THR A 47 13.90 -15.30 -34.17
N HIS A 48 14.69 -15.69 -35.17
CA HIS A 48 14.20 -15.97 -36.51
C HIS A 48 13.16 -17.11 -36.52
N SER A 49 13.43 -18.23 -35.85
CA SER A 49 12.47 -19.33 -35.71
C SER A 49 11.16 -18.90 -35.04
N GLY A 50 11.25 -18.09 -33.99
CA GLY A 50 10.09 -17.51 -33.31
C GLY A 50 9.24 -16.65 -34.24
N ILE A 51 9.86 -15.70 -34.95
CA ILE A 51 9.15 -14.79 -35.87
C ILE A 51 8.48 -15.58 -36.98
N VAL A 52 9.16 -16.57 -37.58
CA VAL A 52 8.58 -17.40 -38.64
C VAL A 52 7.33 -18.11 -38.14
N ALA A 53 7.36 -18.71 -36.94
CA ALA A 53 6.20 -19.38 -36.37
C ALA A 53 5.06 -18.40 -36.07
N LEU A 54 5.39 -17.21 -35.56
CA LEU A 54 4.42 -16.14 -35.31
C LEU A 54 3.73 -15.71 -36.60
N THR A 55 4.51 -15.38 -37.64
CA THR A 55 3.98 -14.92 -38.93
C THR A 55 3.13 -16.01 -39.58
N VAL A 56 3.59 -17.26 -39.64
CA VAL A 56 2.82 -18.38 -40.22
C VAL A 56 1.49 -18.57 -39.50
N THR A 57 1.48 -18.49 -38.17
CA THR A 57 0.26 -18.63 -37.37
C THR A 57 -0.68 -17.43 -37.54
N ALA A 58 -0.13 -16.23 -37.71
CA ALA A 58 -0.89 -14.99 -37.88
C ALA A 58 -1.45 -14.80 -39.31
N THR A 59 -0.79 -15.34 -40.34
CA THR A 59 -1.15 -15.13 -41.76
C THR A 59 -1.94 -16.29 -42.38
N ALA A 60 -2.63 -17.10 -41.58
CA ALA A 60 -3.34 -18.29 -42.07
C ALA A 60 -4.56 -17.98 -42.99
N ALA A 61 -4.85 -16.71 -43.29
CA ALA A 61 -5.91 -16.30 -44.21
C ALA A 61 -5.43 -15.18 -45.15
N GLU A 62 -5.37 -15.49 -46.46
CA GLU A 62 -5.33 -14.60 -47.63
C GLU A 62 -4.11 -13.70 -47.91
N LYS A 63 -3.64 -13.76 -49.17
CA LYS A 63 -2.47 -13.02 -49.67
C LYS A 63 -2.66 -11.49 -49.74
N GLU A 64 -3.90 -11.01 -49.74
CA GLU A 64 -4.20 -9.56 -49.90
C GLU A 64 -3.88 -8.73 -48.64
N GLN A 65 -3.77 -9.35 -47.46
CA GLN A 65 -3.51 -8.65 -46.19
C GLN A 65 -2.05 -8.78 -45.70
N ALA A 66 -1.24 -9.59 -46.39
CA ALA A 66 0.13 -9.90 -45.99
C ALA A 66 1.06 -8.68 -45.94
N ALA A 67 0.89 -7.72 -46.86
CA ALA A 67 1.70 -6.50 -46.91
C ALA A 67 1.36 -5.55 -45.75
N HIS A 68 0.09 -5.47 -45.35
CA HIS A 68 -0.34 -4.63 -44.23
C HIS A 68 0.09 -5.22 -42.88
N LEU A 69 -0.03 -6.55 -42.73
CA LEU A 69 0.49 -7.26 -41.56
C LEU A 69 2.02 -7.16 -41.46
N ALA A 70 2.74 -7.18 -42.58
CA ALA A 70 4.19 -6.98 -42.58
C ALA A 70 4.58 -5.60 -42.01
N ASP A 71 3.89 -4.53 -42.40
CA ASP A 71 4.11 -3.17 -41.86
C ASP A 71 3.81 -3.08 -40.35
N ILE A 72 2.72 -3.72 -39.89
CA ILE A 72 2.38 -3.79 -38.46
C ILE A 72 3.45 -4.57 -37.69
N PHE A 73 3.89 -5.74 -38.19
CA PHE A 73 4.96 -6.51 -37.56
C PHE A 73 6.29 -5.78 -37.56
N GLU A 74 6.62 -5.06 -38.63
CA GLU A 74 7.82 -4.24 -38.70
C GLU A 74 7.79 -3.15 -37.63
N LYS A 75 6.68 -2.40 -37.50
CA LYS A 75 6.50 -1.40 -36.44
C LYS A 75 6.57 -2.02 -35.05
N PHE A 76 5.88 -3.14 -34.84
CA PHE A 76 5.84 -3.84 -33.57
C PHE A 76 7.23 -4.31 -33.13
N PHE A 77 7.96 -5.02 -33.98
CA PHE A 77 9.27 -5.54 -33.62
C PHE A 77 10.40 -4.50 -33.65
N ASN A 78 10.15 -3.32 -34.21
CA ASN A 78 11.04 -2.17 -34.10
C ASN A 78 10.83 -1.39 -32.80
N GLU A 79 9.74 -1.60 -32.06
CA GLU A 79 9.46 -0.93 -30.79
C GLU A 79 10.38 -1.46 -29.66
N PRO A 80 11.23 -0.62 -29.05
CA PRO A 80 12.19 -1.08 -28.04
C PRO A 80 11.57 -1.80 -26.84
N GLU A 81 10.34 -1.44 -26.44
CA GLU A 81 9.62 -2.10 -25.34
C GLU A 81 9.24 -3.55 -25.68
N VAL A 82 8.97 -3.87 -26.96
CA VAL A 82 8.73 -5.25 -27.41
C VAL A 82 9.99 -6.10 -27.22
N GLY A 83 11.16 -5.56 -27.54
CA GLY A 83 12.43 -6.20 -27.25
C GLY A 83 12.67 -6.45 -25.76
N LYS A 84 12.26 -5.53 -24.88
CA LYS A 84 12.36 -5.71 -23.41
C LYS A 84 11.45 -6.80 -22.88
N GLU A 85 10.21 -6.84 -23.35
CA GLU A 85 9.24 -7.86 -22.96
C GLU A 85 9.65 -9.24 -23.49
N LEU A 86 10.08 -9.35 -24.75
CA LEU A 86 10.55 -10.63 -25.28
C LEU A 86 11.89 -11.07 -24.67
N ALA A 87 12.73 -10.14 -24.19
CA ALA A 87 13.98 -10.47 -23.49
C ALA A 87 13.75 -11.20 -22.15
N ARG A 88 12.50 -11.26 -21.67
CA ARG A 88 12.09 -12.09 -20.53
C ARG A 88 12.26 -13.57 -20.80
N LEU A 89 12.09 -14.03 -22.04
CA LEU A 89 12.35 -15.42 -22.43
C LEU A 89 13.80 -15.82 -22.21
N VAL A 90 14.72 -14.94 -22.58
CA VAL A 90 16.17 -15.13 -22.38
C VAL A 90 16.54 -15.15 -20.89
N ARG A 91 15.67 -14.61 -20.01
CA ARG A 91 15.81 -14.61 -18.55
C ARG A 91 15.02 -15.73 -17.84
N GLY A 92 14.27 -16.57 -18.56
CA GLY A 92 13.42 -17.62 -17.96
C GLY A 92 12.12 -17.11 -17.32
N GLU A 93 11.72 -15.88 -17.65
CA GLU A 93 10.49 -15.25 -17.20
C GLU A 93 9.35 -15.46 -18.21
N LYS A 94 8.10 -15.38 -17.73
CA LYS A 94 6.91 -15.40 -18.61
C LYS A 94 6.76 -14.07 -19.33
N LEU A 95 6.35 -14.12 -20.60
CA LEU A 95 5.94 -12.95 -21.36
C LEU A 95 4.70 -12.27 -20.75
N SER A 96 4.67 -10.94 -20.74
CA SER A 96 3.42 -10.20 -20.46
C SER A 96 2.56 -10.15 -21.71
N ARG A 97 1.55 -11.04 -21.77
CA ARG A 97 0.64 -11.10 -22.93
C ARG A 97 -0.18 -9.81 -23.08
N ALA A 98 -0.55 -9.18 -21.97
CA ALA A 98 -1.31 -7.94 -21.97
C ALA A 98 -0.48 -6.76 -22.53
N ASP A 99 0.78 -6.62 -22.10
CA ASP A 99 1.64 -5.52 -22.57
C ASP A 99 2.02 -5.71 -24.04
N LEU A 100 2.33 -6.95 -24.46
CA LEU A 100 2.58 -7.25 -25.87
C LEU A 100 1.35 -7.02 -26.74
N ALA A 101 0.14 -7.28 -26.25
CA ALA A 101 -1.10 -6.99 -26.96
C ALA A 101 -1.36 -5.47 -27.12
N LEU A 102 -1.04 -4.68 -26.09
CA LEU A 102 -1.11 -3.22 -26.15
C LEU A 102 -0.10 -2.66 -27.16
N LEU A 103 1.16 -3.09 -27.10
CA LEU A 103 2.20 -2.68 -28.04
C LEU A 103 1.87 -3.10 -29.48
N PHE A 104 1.19 -4.23 -29.67
CA PHE A 104 0.73 -4.69 -30.98
C PHE A 104 -0.42 -3.83 -31.52
N ALA A 105 -1.34 -3.42 -30.65
CA ALA A 105 -2.38 -2.45 -31.00
C ALA A 105 -1.78 -1.08 -31.38
N ASP A 106 -0.78 -0.60 -30.63
CA ASP A 106 -0.06 0.65 -30.91
C ASP A 106 0.72 0.61 -32.23
N ALA A 107 1.21 -0.57 -32.63
CA ALA A 107 1.82 -0.80 -33.93
C ALA A 107 0.82 -0.75 -35.11
N GLY A 108 -0.47 -0.54 -34.83
CA GLY A 108 -1.54 -0.34 -35.81
C GLY A 108 -2.46 -1.54 -36.00
N TYR A 109 -2.42 -2.54 -35.13
CA TYR A 109 -3.37 -3.65 -35.17
C TYR A 109 -4.76 -3.24 -34.67
N ASP A 110 -5.78 -3.47 -35.50
CA ASP A 110 -7.19 -3.37 -35.12
C ASP A 110 -7.90 -4.70 -35.39
N ALA A 111 -8.43 -5.31 -34.34
CA ALA A 111 -9.17 -6.58 -34.43
C ALA A 111 -10.44 -6.47 -35.27
N ARG A 112 -10.95 -5.26 -35.54
CA ARG A 112 -12.11 -5.02 -36.43
C ARG A 112 -11.73 -5.08 -37.90
N THR A 113 -10.52 -4.68 -38.25
CA THR A 113 -10.03 -4.68 -39.65
C THR A 113 -9.32 -5.99 -40.01
N LEU A 114 -8.75 -6.68 -39.01
CA LEU A 114 -8.04 -7.96 -39.17
C LEU A 114 -8.55 -9.04 -38.19
N PRO A 115 -9.86 -9.40 -38.23
CA PRO A 115 -10.49 -10.28 -37.24
C PRO A 115 -10.01 -11.75 -37.27
N GLN A 116 -9.32 -12.15 -38.35
CA GLN A 116 -8.84 -13.53 -38.51
C GLN A 116 -7.47 -13.76 -37.85
N LEU A 117 -6.83 -12.71 -37.33
CA LEU A 117 -5.54 -12.82 -36.64
C LEU A 117 -5.76 -13.10 -35.15
N ASN A 118 -5.34 -14.29 -34.70
CA ASN A 118 -5.28 -14.61 -33.28
C ASN A 118 -3.86 -14.33 -32.74
N PHE A 119 -3.66 -13.13 -32.22
CA PHE A 119 -2.35 -12.67 -31.77
C PHE A 119 -1.83 -13.47 -30.57
N GLU A 120 -2.71 -13.88 -29.65
CA GLU A 120 -2.30 -14.72 -28.51
C GLU A 120 -1.83 -16.11 -28.94
N GLN A 121 -2.49 -16.70 -29.93
CA GLN A 121 -2.07 -17.98 -30.51
C GLN A 121 -0.75 -17.82 -31.28
N ALA A 122 -0.57 -16.72 -32.00
CA ALA A 122 0.66 -16.39 -32.72
C ALA A 122 1.85 -16.17 -31.76
N LEU A 123 1.64 -15.48 -30.63
CA LEU A 123 2.64 -15.33 -29.56
C LEU A 123 2.98 -16.67 -28.89
N THR A 124 1.99 -17.54 -28.72
CA THR A 124 2.22 -18.89 -28.18
C THR A 124 3.08 -19.72 -29.15
N ALA A 125 2.84 -19.61 -30.46
CA ALA A 125 3.67 -20.25 -31.47
C ALA A 125 5.10 -19.67 -31.53
N PHE A 126 5.25 -18.35 -31.39
CA PHE A 126 6.54 -17.68 -31.27
C PHE A 126 7.36 -18.24 -30.11
N GLU A 127 6.77 -18.26 -28.91
CA GLU A 127 7.43 -18.71 -27.68
C GLU A 127 7.89 -20.17 -27.82
N ALA A 128 7.01 -21.05 -28.33
CA ALA A 128 7.33 -22.46 -28.53
C ALA A 128 8.46 -22.67 -29.54
N ALA A 129 8.44 -21.97 -30.68
CA ALA A 129 9.46 -22.10 -31.72
C ALA A 129 10.80 -21.50 -31.30
N PHE A 130 10.78 -20.37 -30.60
CA PHE A 130 11.97 -19.74 -30.04
C PHE A 130 12.67 -20.67 -29.05
N LEU A 131 11.93 -21.22 -28.09
CA LEU A 131 12.48 -22.12 -27.06
C LEU A 131 12.98 -23.44 -27.67
N SER A 132 12.22 -24.02 -28.61
CA SER A 132 12.62 -25.24 -29.32
C SER A 132 13.94 -25.06 -30.08
N ALA A 133 14.09 -23.96 -30.82
CA ALA A 133 15.33 -23.64 -31.51
C ALA A 133 16.49 -23.42 -30.52
N ALA A 134 16.21 -22.80 -29.37
CA ALA A 134 17.24 -22.49 -28.38
C ALA A 134 17.77 -23.73 -27.63
N VAL A 135 16.98 -24.81 -27.52
CA VAL A 135 17.40 -26.10 -26.94
C VAL A 135 18.44 -26.81 -27.82
N GLU A 136 18.35 -26.63 -29.13
CA GLU A 136 19.23 -27.25 -30.12
C GLU A 136 20.55 -26.47 -30.32
N GLU A 137 20.66 -25.23 -29.81
CA GLU A 137 21.85 -24.37 -29.93
C GLU A 137 22.86 -24.64 -28.80
N PRO A 138 24.02 -25.28 -29.08
CA PRO A 138 25.02 -25.62 -28.06
C PRO A 138 25.55 -24.39 -27.29
N GLU A 139 25.62 -23.24 -27.95
CA GLU A 139 26.17 -21.99 -27.40
C GLU A 139 25.22 -21.30 -26.41
N LEU A 140 23.92 -21.58 -26.50
CA LEU A 140 22.91 -21.06 -25.57
C LEU A 140 22.56 -22.03 -24.44
N ARG A 141 23.00 -23.30 -24.57
CA ARG A 141 22.70 -24.39 -23.65
C ARG A 141 23.05 -24.06 -22.20
N ASP A 142 24.21 -23.48 -21.90
CA ASP A 142 24.61 -23.14 -20.52
C ASP A 142 23.83 -21.95 -19.92
N ILE A 143 23.36 -21.03 -20.78
CA ILE A 143 22.59 -19.84 -20.36
C ILE A 143 21.14 -20.22 -20.12
N LEU A 144 20.60 -21.13 -20.95
CA LEU A 144 19.24 -21.62 -20.86
C LEU A 144 19.11 -22.75 -19.85
N GLN A 145 20.11 -23.63 -19.65
CA GLN A 145 20.04 -24.72 -18.65
C GLN A 145 19.83 -24.22 -17.21
N ALA A 146 20.29 -23.01 -16.87
CA ALA A 146 20.01 -22.39 -15.56
C ALA A 146 18.55 -21.90 -15.41
N ALA A 147 17.88 -21.57 -16.52
CA ALA A 147 16.46 -21.18 -16.56
C ALA A 147 15.52 -22.38 -16.80
N GLU A 148 16.01 -23.41 -17.49
CA GLU A 148 15.27 -24.58 -17.98
C GLU A 148 15.18 -25.70 -16.93
N MET A 149 16.20 -25.89 -16.06
CA MET A 149 16.16 -26.94 -15.02
C MET A 149 15.16 -26.70 -13.88
N LEU A 150 14.61 -25.49 -13.72
CA LEU A 150 13.68 -25.17 -12.62
C LEU A 150 12.20 -25.13 -13.03
N LYS A 151 11.86 -25.18 -14.32
CA LYS A 151 10.46 -25.02 -14.76
C LYS A 151 9.88 -26.11 -15.65
N GLN A 152 10.66 -26.84 -16.47
CA GLN A 152 10.05 -27.78 -17.44
C GLN A 152 10.30 -29.28 -17.19
N THR A 153 11.34 -29.70 -16.47
CA THR A 153 11.67 -31.13 -16.36
C THR A 153 10.72 -31.96 -15.49
N HIS A 154 10.05 -31.40 -14.48
CA HIS A 154 9.05 -32.16 -13.72
C HIS A 154 7.71 -32.24 -14.46
N LEU A 155 7.22 -31.12 -14.98
CA LEU A 155 5.91 -31.05 -15.63
C LEU A 155 5.85 -31.82 -16.97
N GLN A 156 6.93 -31.80 -17.76
CA GLN A 156 6.98 -32.53 -19.03
C GLN A 156 7.23 -34.03 -18.86
N THR A 157 8.01 -34.44 -17.85
CA THR A 157 8.23 -35.87 -17.54
C THR A 157 6.93 -36.52 -17.04
N ASP A 158 6.16 -35.82 -16.22
CA ASP A 158 4.86 -36.29 -15.71
C ASP A 158 3.78 -36.32 -16.80
N LEU A 159 3.77 -35.34 -17.72
CA LEU A 159 2.85 -35.31 -18.85
C LEU A 159 3.14 -36.43 -19.87
N LEU A 160 4.43 -36.68 -20.18
CA LEU A 160 4.83 -37.78 -21.06
C LEU A 160 4.54 -39.16 -20.46
N ALA A 161 4.67 -39.32 -19.13
CA ALA A 161 4.29 -40.54 -18.43
C ALA A 161 2.77 -40.77 -18.49
N ALA A 162 1.97 -39.73 -18.21
CA ALA A 162 0.50 -39.81 -18.26
C ALA A 162 -0.02 -40.10 -19.68
N VAL A 163 0.56 -39.49 -20.72
CA VAL A 163 0.16 -39.76 -22.11
C VAL A 163 0.52 -41.19 -22.53
N ARG A 164 1.64 -41.76 -22.07
CA ARG A 164 2.00 -43.17 -22.33
C ARG A 164 1.05 -44.14 -21.63
N GLU A 165 0.73 -43.92 -20.35
CA GLU A 165 -0.25 -44.75 -19.62
C GLU A 165 -1.63 -44.72 -20.28
N MET A 166 -2.08 -43.54 -20.73
CA MET A 166 -3.35 -43.40 -21.45
C MET A 166 -3.36 -44.13 -22.80
N LEU A 167 -2.27 -44.06 -23.56
CA LEU A 167 -2.16 -44.77 -24.84
C LEU A 167 -2.11 -46.29 -24.66
N ASP A 168 -1.44 -46.78 -23.61
CA ASP A 168 -1.44 -48.21 -23.28
C ASP A 168 -2.82 -48.69 -22.81
N PHE A 169 -3.57 -47.86 -22.10
CA PHE A 169 -4.98 -48.12 -21.78
C PHE A 169 -5.83 -48.19 -23.06
N MET A 170 -5.73 -47.21 -23.95
CA MET A 170 -6.54 -47.19 -25.18
C MET A 170 -6.23 -48.35 -26.13
N ARG A 171 -4.98 -48.83 -26.18
CA ARG A 171 -4.61 -50.01 -26.98
C ARG A 171 -5.21 -51.32 -26.46
N GLN A 172 -5.60 -51.35 -25.19
CA GLN A 172 -6.20 -52.52 -24.56
C GLN A 172 -7.72 -52.40 -24.46
N ALA A 173 -8.30 -51.26 -24.85
CA ALA A 173 -9.72 -50.96 -24.67
C ALA A 173 -10.53 -51.35 -25.92
N HIS A 174 -11.64 -52.07 -25.72
CA HIS A 174 -12.56 -52.40 -26.80
C HIS A 174 -13.29 -51.15 -27.27
N ALA A 175 -13.13 -50.80 -28.56
CA ALA A 175 -13.52 -49.49 -29.11
C ALA A 175 -14.99 -49.11 -28.84
N GLU A 176 -15.92 -50.07 -28.85
CA GLU A 176 -17.35 -49.84 -28.62
C GLU A 176 -17.74 -49.67 -27.13
N SER A 177 -16.81 -49.88 -26.20
CA SER A 177 -17.04 -49.81 -24.75
C SER A 177 -16.44 -48.58 -24.06
N LEU A 178 -15.75 -47.73 -24.82
CA LEU A 178 -15.02 -46.58 -24.29
C LEU A 178 -15.98 -45.46 -23.85
N SER A 179 -15.88 -45.05 -22.59
CA SER A 179 -16.68 -43.96 -22.02
C SER A 179 -15.81 -43.00 -21.20
N ILE A 180 -16.19 -41.71 -21.19
CA ILE A 180 -15.50 -40.66 -20.44
C ILE A 180 -16.52 -39.99 -19.51
N GLN A 181 -16.28 -40.05 -18.20
CA GLN A 181 -17.07 -39.32 -17.20
C GLN A 181 -16.16 -38.77 -16.10
N ALA A 182 -16.35 -37.49 -15.77
CA ALA A 182 -15.72 -36.82 -14.62
C ALA A 182 -14.19 -37.00 -14.49
N GLY A 183 -13.46 -37.02 -15.61
CA GLY A 183 -12.01 -37.23 -15.58
C GLY A 183 -11.58 -38.69 -15.43
N VAL A 184 -12.45 -39.66 -15.71
CA VAL A 184 -12.10 -41.09 -15.80
C VAL A 184 -12.51 -41.64 -17.18
N LEU A 185 -11.57 -42.29 -17.87
CA LEU A 185 -11.76 -43.17 -19.01
C LEU A 185 -12.10 -44.57 -18.51
N SER A 186 -13.21 -45.16 -18.95
CA SER A 186 -13.58 -46.54 -18.62
C SER A 186 -13.86 -47.33 -19.89
N ALA A 187 -13.37 -48.57 -19.96
CA ALA A 187 -13.57 -49.48 -21.09
C ALA A 187 -13.43 -50.95 -20.68
N LEU A 188 -13.94 -51.88 -21.48
CA LEU A 188 -13.66 -53.31 -21.33
C LEU A 188 -12.33 -53.64 -22.02
N ASN A 189 -11.48 -54.42 -21.36
CA ASN A 189 -10.22 -54.85 -21.95
C ASN A 189 -10.47 -55.86 -23.08
N GLU A 190 -9.85 -55.67 -24.25
CA GLU A 190 -10.04 -56.52 -25.43
C GLU A 190 -9.58 -57.97 -25.21
N ARG A 191 -8.62 -58.20 -24.31
CA ARG A 191 -8.03 -59.54 -24.12
C ARG A 191 -8.77 -60.41 -23.11
N ASP A 192 -9.31 -59.84 -22.04
CA ASP A 192 -9.93 -60.60 -20.94
C ASP A 192 -11.36 -60.15 -20.58
N HIS A 193 -11.90 -59.17 -21.30
CA HIS A 193 -13.25 -58.62 -21.15
C HIS A 193 -13.56 -58.10 -19.73
N LYS A 194 -12.54 -57.76 -18.95
CA LYS A 194 -12.73 -57.11 -17.64
C LYS A 194 -12.80 -55.59 -17.76
N PRO A 195 -13.53 -54.90 -16.87
CA PRO A 195 -13.58 -53.45 -16.85
C PRO A 195 -12.23 -52.87 -16.41
N ALA A 196 -11.64 -52.05 -17.27
CA ALA A 196 -10.46 -51.26 -17.02
C ALA A 196 -10.84 -49.78 -16.88
N ARG A 197 -10.15 -49.06 -15.99
CA ARG A 197 -10.36 -47.63 -15.75
C ARG A 197 -9.02 -46.90 -15.74
N TYR A 198 -8.99 -45.73 -16.38
CA TYR A 198 -7.86 -44.80 -16.39
C TYR A 198 -8.34 -43.42 -15.94
N GLU A 199 -7.76 -42.88 -14.87
CA GLU A 199 -8.15 -41.58 -14.30
C GLU A 199 -7.17 -40.50 -14.74
N PHE A 200 -7.68 -39.43 -15.36
CA PHE A 200 -6.88 -38.33 -15.86
C PHE A 200 -6.24 -37.58 -14.69
N ARG A 201 -4.91 -37.63 -14.59
CA ARG A 201 -4.16 -36.74 -13.69
C ARG A 201 -4.15 -35.34 -14.28
N VAL A 202 -4.96 -34.44 -13.74
CA VAL A 202 -4.94 -33.02 -14.09
C VAL A 202 -3.61 -32.42 -13.63
N VAL A 203 -2.79 -31.94 -14.57
CA VAL A 203 -1.58 -31.16 -14.29
C VAL A 203 -1.97 -29.71 -13.97
N ASN A 204 -2.72 -29.55 -12.88
CA ASN A 204 -2.89 -28.32 -12.12
C ASN A 204 -2.99 -28.78 -10.68
N GLY A 205 -1.82 -29.01 -10.08
CA GLY A 205 -1.75 -29.61 -8.77
C GLY A 205 -0.33 -29.92 -8.35
N GLY A 206 0.42 -28.88 -7.96
CA GLY A 206 1.14 -29.03 -6.69
C GLY A 206 0.13 -29.49 -5.62
N PRO A 207 0.55 -30.15 -4.53
CA PRO A 207 -0.38 -30.69 -3.53
C PRO A 207 -1.47 -29.67 -3.28
N ARG A 208 -2.73 -30.03 -3.59
CA ARG A 208 -3.90 -29.14 -3.60
C ARG A 208 -3.74 -28.21 -2.41
N MET A 209 -3.34 -26.95 -2.65
CA MET A 209 -3.19 -26.03 -1.54
C MET A 209 -4.60 -25.95 -0.95
N ASP A 210 -4.72 -26.37 0.30
CA ASP A 210 -5.91 -26.14 1.09
C ASP A 210 -6.33 -24.67 0.86
N TRP A 211 -7.53 -24.47 0.30
CA TRP A 211 -8.01 -23.14 -0.12
C TRP A 211 -7.88 -22.14 1.03
N GLU A 212 -8.06 -22.65 2.26
CA GLU A 212 -7.96 -21.90 3.49
C GLU A 212 -6.52 -21.49 3.75
N SER A 213 -5.58 -22.43 3.72
CA SER A 213 -4.16 -22.13 3.83
C SER A 213 -3.66 -21.12 2.79
N HIS A 214 -4.10 -21.23 1.53
CA HIS A 214 -3.77 -20.26 0.47
C HIS A 214 -4.36 -18.88 0.76
N TYR A 215 -5.67 -18.82 1.03
CA TYR A 215 -6.37 -17.59 1.38
C TYR A 215 -5.74 -16.87 2.58
N LEU A 216 -5.46 -17.61 3.67
CA LEU A 216 -4.91 -17.06 4.90
C LEU A 216 -3.49 -16.54 4.73
N ARG A 217 -2.65 -17.21 3.91
CA ARG A 217 -1.31 -16.71 3.57
C ARG A 217 -1.38 -15.44 2.73
N THR A 218 -2.27 -15.40 1.75
CA THR A 218 -2.51 -14.21 0.92
C THR A 218 -3.01 -13.04 1.76
N LEU A 219 -3.99 -13.27 2.65
CA LEU A 219 -4.49 -12.24 3.56
C LEU A 219 -3.41 -11.75 4.53
N ALA A 220 -2.63 -12.66 5.13
CA ALA A 220 -1.53 -12.29 6.01
C ALA A 220 -0.51 -11.43 5.25
N ALA A 221 -0.08 -11.84 4.05
CA ALA A 221 0.85 -11.06 3.24
C ALA A 221 0.34 -9.65 2.91
N GLN A 222 -0.96 -9.49 2.64
CA GLN A 222 -1.60 -8.19 2.39
C GLN A 222 -1.69 -7.30 3.63
N CYS A 223 -1.71 -7.88 4.83
CA CYS A 223 -1.83 -7.16 6.11
C CYS A 223 -0.48 -7.01 6.84
N GLU A 224 0.56 -7.73 6.44
CA GLU A 224 1.87 -7.67 7.10
C GLU A 224 2.76 -6.53 6.63
N GLY A 225 2.54 -6.03 5.42
CA GLY A 225 3.32 -4.95 4.85
C GLY A 225 3.31 -3.74 5.77
N LEU A 226 4.45 -3.42 6.37
CA LEU A 226 4.65 -2.11 6.96
C LEU A 226 5.14 -1.22 5.82
N ASP A 227 4.20 -0.48 5.22
CA ASP A 227 4.43 0.33 4.01
C ASP A 227 5.59 1.34 4.16
N LEU A 228 5.99 1.65 5.39
CA LEU A 228 7.07 2.59 5.69
C LEU A 228 8.47 1.93 5.81
N THR A 229 8.65 0.66 5.43
CA THR A 229 9.91 -0.09 5.65
C THR A 229 11.05 0.13 4.64
N PRO A 230 10.84 0.46 3.34
CA PRO A 230 11.97 0.60 2.42
C PRO A 230 12.53 2.01 2.43
N ILE A 231 13.14 2.45 3.53
CA ILE A 231 13.92 3.71 3.53
C ILE A 231 15.20 3.59 4.36
N ASP A 232 15.71 2.37 4.43
CA ASP A 232 17.13 2.17 4.70
C ASP A 232 17.66 1.32 3.54
N ASP A 233 18.27 1.99 2.56
CA ASP A 233 18.85 1.34 1.37
C ASP A 233 19.86 0.24 1.75
N THR A 234 20.43 0.33 2.96
CA THR A 234 21.32 -0.68 3.52
C THR A 234 20.63 -2.04 3.79
N VAL A 235 19.32 -2.04 4.03
CA VAL A 235 18.51 -3.24 4.31
C VAL A 235 17.96 -3.84 3.02
N ALA A 236 17.54 -3.00 2.07
CA ALA A 236 16.90 -3.44 0.82
C ALA A 236 17.84 -4.22 -0.12
N MET A 237 19.17 -4.06 0.02
CA MET A 237 20.16 -4.71 -0.85
C MET A 237 20.69 -6.05 -0.32
N SER A 238 20.30 -6.47 0.89
CA SER A 238 20.72 -7.77 1.43
C SER A 238 19.71 -8.85 1.05
N ALA A 239 20.07 -9.69 0.07
CA ALA A 239 19.28 -10.85 -0.31
C ALA A 239 19.12 -11.79 0.91
N GLY A 240 17.97 -11.73 1.58
CA GLY A 240 17.64 -12.57 2.73
C GLY A 240 17.19 -11.85 4.01
N ALA A 241 17.20 -10.51 4.07
CA ALA A 241 16.65 -9.79 5.23
C ALA A 241 15.11 -9.79 5.22
N GLU A 242 14.48 -10.30 6.28
CA GLU A 242 13.04 -10.15 6.49
C GLU A 242 12.69 -8.67 6.70
N ALA A 243 11.88 -8.09 5.82
CA ALA A 243 11.34 -6.76 6.03
C ALA A 243 10.50 -6.69 7.32
N LEU A 244 10.61 -5.58 8.04
CA LEU A 244 9.76 -5.25 9.18
C LEU A 244 8.28 -5.41 8.81
N SER A 245 7.52 -6.04 9.70
CA SER A 245 6.08 -6.27 9.51
C SER A 245 5.26 -5.56 10.59
N VAL A 246 4.02 -5.19 10.24
CA VAL A 246 3.05 -4.62 11.18
C VAL A 246 2.91 -5.52 12.41
N SER A 247 2.77 -6.83 12.19
CA SER A 247 2.61 -7.85 13.24
C SER A 247 3.76 -7.85 14.27
N THR A 248 4.97 -7.47 13.85
CA THR A 248 6.15 -7.46 14.71
C THR A 248 6.18 -6.22 15.60
N VAL A 249 5.95 -5.03 15.04
CA VAL A 249 6.09 -3.74 15.76
C VAL A 249 4.79 -3.15 16.29
N PHE A 250 3.66 -3.80 16.04
CA PHE A 250 2.37 -3.33 16.52
C PHE A 250 2.36 -3.16 18.05
N THR A 251 1.97 -1.96 18.48
CA THR A 251 1.61 -1.65 19.87
C THR A 251 0.12 -1.37 19.91
N THR A 252 -0.58 -2.02 20.83
CA THR A 252 -2.04 -1.88 20.90
C THR A 252 -2.45 -0.46 21.23
N LEU A 253 -3.56 -0.01 20.64
CA LEU A 253 -4.21 1.27 20.90
C LEU A 253 -5.24 1.11 22.03
N TYR A 254 -5.40 2.13 22.86
CA TYR A 254 -6.42 2.14 23.92
C TYR A 254 -7.68 2.85 23.43
N LEU A 255 -8.80 2.56 24.09
CA LEU A 255 -10.05 3.27 23.86
C LEU A 255 -10.07 4.59 24.61
N ALA A 256 -10.53 5.66 23.96
CA ALA A 256 -10.67 6.96 24.58
C ALA A 256 -11.86 6.95 25.55
N LYS A 257 -11.67 7.58 26.73
CA LYS A 257 -12.72 7.85 27.72
C LYS A 257 -13.46 6.62 28.27
N VAL A 258 -12.95 5.40 28.03
CA VAL A 258 -13.55 4.17 28.54
C VAL A 258 -12.48 3.29 29.19
N GLY A 259 -12.72 2.94 30.45
CA GLY A 259 -11.91 2.01 31.22
C GLY A 259 -12.79 0.97 31.92
N ARG A 260 -12.20 -0.13 32.34
CA ARG A 260 -12.89 -1.19 33.10
C ARG A 260 -12.36 -1.28 34.52
N ARG A 261 -13.23 -1.65 35.45
CA ARG A 261 -12.79 -2.09 36.79
C ARG A 261 -12.11 -3.45 36.70
N LYS A 262 -11.28 -3.78 37.69
CA LYS A 262 -10.52 -5.04 37.72
C LYS A 262 -11.40 -6.30 37.61
N ASN A 263 -12.61 -6.25 38.18
CA ASN A 263 -13.55 -7.37 38.20
C ASN A 263 -14.64 -7.27 37.11
N GLN A 264 -14.57 -6.26 36.24
CA GLN A 264 -15.54 -6.04 35.17
C GLN A 264 -15.01 -6.62 33.85
N THR A 265 -15.88 -7.30 33.10
CA THR A 265 -15.51 -7.79 31.76
C THR A 265 -15.45 -6.63 30.76
N VAL A 266 -14.71 -6.81 29.66
CA VAL A 266 -14.63 -5.78 28.60
C VAL A 266 -16.00 -5.54 27.97
N ALA A 267 -16.79 -6.59 27.74
CA ALA A 267 -18.14 -6.49 27.20
C ALA A 267 -19.08 -5.70 28.15
N GLU A 268 -19.00 -5.94 29.46
CA GLU A 268 -19.77 -5.16 30.46
C GLU A 268 -19.36 -3.69 30.50
N ALA A 269 -18.06 -3.39 30.32
CA ALA A 269 -17.57 -2.02 30.29
C ALA A 269 -18.00 -1.24 29.03
N LEU A 270 -18.21 -1.97 27.93
CA LEU A 270 -18.59 -1.42 26.61
C LEU A 270 -20.09 -1.54 26.29
N ALA A 271 -20.89 -2.14 27.18
CA ALA A 271 -22.32 -2.27 26.99
C ALA A 271 -23.00 -0.88 26.92
N PRO A 272 -23.99 -0.68 26.02
CA PRO A 272 -24.73 0.57 25.96
C PRO A 272 -25.37 0.88 27.32
N ARG A 273 -25.01 2.00 27.94
CA ARG A 273 -25.68 2.46 29.16
C ARG A 273 -27.07 2.98 28.77
N ALA A 274 -28.11 2.58 29.51
CA ALA A 274 -29.45 3.09 29.28
C ALA A 274 -29.45 4.63 29.39
N HIS A 275 -30.15 5.31 28.46
CA HIS A 275 -30.36 6.76 28.53
C HIS A 275 -30.93 7.14 29.91
N GLY A 276 -30.12 7.85 30.70
CA GLY A 276 -30.43 8.23 32.08
C GLY A 276 -29.19 8.37 32.98
N ASP A 277 -28.10 7.68 32.67
CA ASP A 277 -26.82 7.79 33.40
C ASP A 277 -25.81 8.65 32.62
N GLU A 278 -26.11 9.93 32.40
CA GLU A 278 -25.05 10.90 32.19
C GLU A 278 -24.30 11.10 33.51
N PRO A 279 -22.95 11.09 33.53
CA PRO A 279 -22.24 11.60 34.69
C PRO A 279 -22.58 13.08 34.78
N THR A 280 -23.42 13.44 35.75
CA THR A 280 -23.71 14.84 36.07
C THR A 280 -22.36 15.53 36.27
N PRO A 281 -22.07 16.65 35.60
CA PRO A 281 -20.91 17.44 35.94
C PRO A 281 -21.18 17.96 37.36
N THR A 282 -20.55 17.34 38.36
CA THR A 282 -20.79 17.62 39.77
C THR A 282 -20.33 19.05 40.09
N GLY A 283 -21.23 20.00 39.88
CA GLY A 283 -21.25 21.30 40.54
C GLY A 283 -21.68 21.11 41.98
N THR A 284 -20.69 21.00 42.87
CA THR A 284 -20.62 21.47 44.27
C THR A 284 -19.78 20.51 45.12
N ARG A 285 -18.47 20.81 45.18
CA ARG A 285 -17.55 20.24 46.17
C ARG A 285 -18.06 20.57 47.58
N LYS A 286 -18.77 19.63 48.22
CA LYS A 286 -18.78 19.55 49.68
C LYS A 286 -17.46 18.95 50.14
N ARG A 287 -16.64 19.80 50.75
CA ARG A 287 -15.41 19.52 51.48
C ARG A 287 -15.58 18.24 52.33
N LYS A 288 -15.07 17.12 51.85
CA LYS A 288 -14.72 15.95 52.67
C LYS A 288 -13.20 15.85 52.69
N THR A 289 -12.69 15.53 53.87
CA THR A 289 -11.31 15.62 54.31
C THR A 289 -10.34 14.79 53.47
N ALA A 290 -9.16 15.38 53.23
CA ALA A 290 -8.12 14.94 52.28
C ALA A 290 -7.38 13.64 52.65
N ALA A 291 -7.86 12.83 53.60
CA ALA A 291 -7.18 11.62 54.06
C ALA A 291 -7.93 10.31 53.72
N ALA A 292 -9.07 10.38 53.03
CA ALA A 292 -9.87 9.22 52.63
C ALA A 292 -10.12 9.12 51.11
N ALA A 293 -9.38 9.91 50.30
CA ALA A 293 -9.57 10.04 48.86
C ALA A 293 -8.51 9.28 48.01
N GLU A 294 -7.58 8.54 48.61
CA GLU A 294 -6.48 7.87 47.89
C GLU A 294 -6.74 6.39 47.55
N THR A 295 -7.99 5.94 47.64
CA THR A 295 -8.45 4.70 47.00
C THR A 295 -9.52 5.00 45.96
N GLU A 296 -9.25 5.94 45.05
CA GLU A 296 -10.00 6.06 43.81
C GLU A 296 -9.72 4.82 42.95
N ASP A 297 -10.82 4.14 42.61
CA ASP A 297 -10.95 2.91 41.84
C ASP A 297 -10.25 3.06 40.46
N LYS A 298 -8.95 2.76 40.41
CA LYS A 298 -8.10 2.96 39.22
C LYS A 298 -8.62 2.10 38.06
N GLN A 299 -9.36 2.72 37.14
CA GLN A 299 -9.89 2.06 35.95
C GLN A 299 -8.72 1.61 35.05
N LEU A 300 -8.78 0.36 34.60
CA LEU A 300 -7.82 -0.21 33.67
C LEU A 300 -8.19 0.23 32.24
N PRO A 301 -7.23 0.66 31.42
CA PRO A 301 -7.49 0.97 30.02
C PRO A 301 -7.95 -0.29 29.28
N ILE A 302 -8.87 -0.12 28.34
CA ILE A 302 -9.32 -1.19 27.44
C ILE A 302 -8.58 -1.01 26.12
N SER A 303 -7.93 -2.06 25.64
CA SER A 303 -7.33 -2.05 24.31
C SER A 303 -8.34 -2.28 23.20
N ALA A 304 -8.08 -1.73 22.02
CA ALA A 304 -8.93 -1.94 20.85
C ALA A 304 -8.97 -3.42 20.43
N VAL A 305 -7.88 -4.17 20.64
CA VAL A 305 -7.84 -5.63 20.40
C VAL A 305 -8.80 -6.38 21.34
N GLU A 306 -8.84 -6.01 22.63
CA GLU A 306 -9.80 -6.55 23.59
C GLU A 306 -11.24 -6.19 23.24
N ALA A 307 -11.48 -4.96 22.78
CA ALA A 307 -12.81 -4.51 22.40
C ALA A 307 -13.36 -5.33 21.21
N VAL A 308 -12.52 -5.58 20.20
CA VAL A 308 -12.88 -6.45 19.07
C VAL A 308 -13.10 -7.89 19.54
N ALA A 309 -12.32 -8.40 20.50
CA ALA A 309 -12.53 -9.75 21.03
C ALA A 309 -13.88 -9.90 21.74
N ALA A 310 -14.27 -8.86 22.50
CA ALA A 310 -15.40 -8.89 23.41
C ALA A 310 -16.76 -8.56 22.77
N LEU A 311 -16.78 -7.78 21.69
CA LEU A 311 -18.02 -7.32 21.05
C LEU A 311 -18.33 -8.12 19.78
N PRO A 312 -19.58 -8.58 19.58
CA PRO A 312 -19.98 -9.25 18.34
C PRO A 312 -19.99 -8.28 17.15
N ARG A 313 -20.24 -6.99 17.39
CA ARG A 313 -20.28 -5.96 16.37
C ARG A 313 -19.77 -4.66 16.97
N VAL A 314 -18.96 -3.90 16.23
CA VAL A 314 -18.40 -2.63 16.73
C VAL A 314 -18.03 -1.70 15.58
N VAL A 315 -18.28 -0.39 15.78
CA VAL A 315 -17.71 0.68 14.95
C VAL A 315 -16.55 1.30 15.73
N ILE A 316 -15.37 1.30 15.12
CA ILE A 316 -14.15 1.89 15.69
C ILE A 316 -13.88 3.23 14.99
N LEU A 317 -14.01 4.31 15.77
CA LEU A 317 -13.68 5.66 15.36
C LEU A 317 -12.25 6.02 15.77
N GLY A 318 -11.64 6.96 15.05
CA GLY A 318 -10.33 7.48 15.42
C GLY A 318 -9.86 8.57 14.49
N GLN A 319 -8.90 9.36 14.97
CA GLN A 319 -8.33 10.47 14.21
C GLN A 319 -7.55 10.01 12.96
N PRO A 320 -7.33 10.90 11.98
CA PRO A 320 -6.37 10.69 10.90
C PRO A 320 -5.01 10.27 11.47
N GLY A 321 -4.35 9.26 10.87
CA GLY A 321 -3.09 8.71 11.39
C GLY A 321 -3.18 7.95 12.73
N GLY A 322 -4.36 7.79 13.32
CA GLY A 322 -4.57 7.10 14.61
C GLY A 322 -4.49 5.56 14.57
N GLY A 323 -4.02 4.96 13.48
CA GLY A 323 -3.71 3.51 13.43
C GLY A 323 -4.90 2.55 13.23
N LYS A 324 -6.08 3.02 12.80
CA LYS A 324 -7.27 2.18 12.55
C LYS A 324 -7.00 1.02 11.58
N SER A 325 -6.49 1.30 10.39
CA SER A 325 -6.19 0.25 9.40
C SER A 325 -5.05 -0.64 9.86
N THR A 326 -4.06 -0.08 10.59
CA THR A 326 -2.97 -0.85 11.21
C THR A 326 -3.49 -1.84 12.27
N LEU A 327 -4.49 -1.46 13.06
CA LEU A 327 -5.19 -2.36 14.00
C LEU A 327 -5.88 -3.50 13.23
N VAL A 328 -6.62 -3.19 12.16
CA VAL A 328 -7.29 -4.20 11.32
C VAL A 328 -6.27 -5.16 10.70
N HIS A 329 -5.17 -4.63 10.14
CA HIS A 329 -4.08 -5.42 9.58
C HIS A 329 -3.48 -6.37 10.62
N HIS A 330 -3.16 -5.84 11.80
CA HIS A 330 -2.58 -6.61 12.89
C HIS A 330 -3.49 -7.77 13.31
N ILE A 331 -4.76 -7.49 13.64
CA ILE A 331 -5.69 -8.55 14.09
C ILE A 331 -5.90 -9.58 12.97
N ALA A 332 -6.15 -9.14 11.72
CA ALA A 332 -6.37 -10.05 10.61
C ALA A 332 -5.16 -10.97 10.34
N ALA A 333 -3.94 -10.42 10.36
CA ALA A 333 -2.72 -11.20 10.16
C ALA A 333 -2.47 -12.19 11.31
N GLN A 334 -2.65 -11.77 12.57
CA GLN A 334 -2.47 -12.66 13.73
C GLN A 334 -3.50 -13.80 13.74
N LEU A 335 -4.76 -13.51 13.43
CA LEU A 335 -5.79 -14.55 13.32
C LEU A 335 -5.48 -15.52 12.18
N ALA A 336 -5.03 -15.02 11.04
CA ALA A 336 -4.63 -15.86 9.91
C ALA A 336 -3.48 -16.80 10.29
N TYR A 337 -2.45 -16.27 10.96
CA TYR A 337 -1.33 -17.05 11.49
C TYR A 337 -1.73 -18.10 12.51
N ARG A 338 -2.56 -17.74 13.47
CA ARG A 338 -3.06 -18.69 14.45
C ARG A 338 -3.84 -19.83 13.78
N ARG A 339 -4.63 -19.51 12.75
CA ARG A 339 -5.45 -20.49 12.03
C ARG A 339 -4.61 -21.44 11.17
N VAL A 340 -3.54 -20.96 10.51
CA VAL A 340 -2.58 -21.84 9.80
C VAL A 340 -1.57 -22.55 10.73
N GLY A 341 -1.74 -22.44 12.05
CA GLY A 341 -0.91 -23.15 13.04
C GLY A 341 0.43 -22.50 13.35
N LYS A 342 0.69 -21.27 12.91
CA LYS A 342 1.85 -20.50 13.38
C LYS A 342 1.64 -20.08 14.84
N LYS A 343 2.71 -20.17 15.64
CA LYS A 343 2.69 -19.67 17.02
C LYS A 343 2.49 -18.15 17.01
N THR A 344 1.43 -17.70 17.67
CA THR A 344 1.14 -16.28 17.91
C THR A 344 1.37 -15.99 19.38
N GLY A 345 2.04 -14.88 19.70
CA GLY A 345 2.24 -14.46 21.09
C GLY A 345 0.90 -14.18 21.76
N ALA A 346 0.74 -14.56 23.03
CA ALA A 346 -0.51 -14.34 23.77
C ALA A 346 -0.82 -12.84 23.94
N ASP A 347 0.22 -12.01 23.96
CA ASP A 347 0.18 -10.55 24.01
C ASP A 347 -0.30 -9.89 22.70
N LYS A 348 -0.23 -10.61 21.57
CA LYS A 348 -0.59 -10.06 20.25
C LYS A 348 -2.10 -10.06 20.00
N LEU A 349 -2.85 -10.91 20.69
CA LEU A 349 -4.31 -11.03 20.59
C LEU A 349 -4.93 -11.05 21.99
N THR A 350 -4.61 -10.04 22.81
CA THR A 350 -5.15 -9.89 24.17
C THR A 350 -6.68 -9.91 24.16
N GLY A 351 -7.27 -10.66 25.08
CA GLY A 351 -8.73 -10.85 25.18
C GLY A 351 -9.29 -11.99 24.31
N TRP A 352 -8.51 -12.55 23.39
CA TRP A 352 -8.90 -13.71 22.59
C TRP A 352 -8.48 -15.01 23.27
N SER A 353 -9.36 -16.01 23.29
CA SER A 353 -9.00 -17.36 23.76
C SER A 353 -7.93 -17.98 22.84
N PRO A 354 -6.92 -18.69 23.39
CA PRO A 354 -5.91 -19.39 22.58
C PRO A 354 -6.49 -20.47 21.66
N GLU A 355 -7.61 -21.06 22.06
CA GLU A 355 -8.35 -22.08 21.31
C GLU A 355 -9.15 -21.47 20.15
N GLU A 356 -9.48 -20.18 20.24
CA GLU A 356 -10.24 -19.46 19.24
C GLU A 356 -9.40 -19.22 17.97
N LYS A 357 -9.86 -19.76 16.85
CA LYS A 357 -9.23 -19.63 15.53
C LYS A 357 -10.23 -19.14 14.48
N PRO A 358 -10.91 -18.01 14.66
CA PRO A 358 -11.92 -17.56 13.71
C PRO A 358 -11.28 -17.26 12.34
N LEU A 359 -12.05 -17.42 11.26
CA LEU A 359 -11.61 -17.05 9.92
C LEU A 359 -11.63 -15.51 9.78
N PRO A 360 -10.48 -14.83 9.58
CA PRO A 360 -10.46 -13.40 9.32
C PRO A 360 -10.82 -13.11 7.85
N VAL A 361 -11.68 -12.12 7.62
CA VAL A 361 -12.01 -11.58 6.30
C VAL A 361 -11.90 -10.07 6.35
N ARG A 362 -11.16 -9.48 5.40
CA ARG A 362 -11.01 -8.02 5.31
C ARG A 362 -11.58 -7.50 4.00
N ILE A 363 -12.49 -6.55 4.09
CA ILE A 363 -13.15 -5.84 3.00
C ILE A 363 -12.77 -4.36 3.11
N VAL A 364 -12.08 -3.84 2.10
CA VAL A 364 -11.73 -2.42 2.02
C VAL A 364 -12.91 -1.68 1.39
N LEU A 365 -13.59 -0.83 2.17
CA LEU A 365 -14.89 -0.26 1.79
C LEU A 365 -14.83 0.66 0.57
N ARG A 366 -13.73 1.40 0.39
CA ARG A 366 -13.52 2.20 -0.83
C ARG A 366 -13.51 1.36 -2.11
N ARG A 367 -12.88 0.17 -2.07
CA ARG A 367 -12.80 -0.74 -3.23
C ARG A 367 -14.15 -1.38 -3.49
N PHE A 368 -14.87 -1.73 -2.42
CA PHE A 368 -16.25 -2.20 -2.53
C PHE A 368 -17.15 -1.13 -3.16
N ALA A 369 -17.05 0.10 -2.72
CA ALA A 369 -17.83 1.20 -3.27
C ALA A 369 -17.51 1.52 -4.74
N ALA A 370 -16.25 1.38 -5.15
CA ALA A 370 -15.82 1.54 -6.53
C ALA A 370 -16.33 0.41 -7.44
N TRP A 371 -16.43 -0.81 -6.90
CA TRP A 371 -16.99 -1.98 -7.60
C TRP A 371 -18.51 -1.88 -7.79
N LEU A 372 -19.23 -1.20 -6.89
CA LEU A 372 -20.69 -1.07 -6.98
C LEU A 372 -21.12 -0.31 -8.25
N PRO A 373 -22.03 -0.89 -9.06
CA PRO A 373 -22.54 -0.23 -10.28
C PRO A 373 -23.32 1.05 -9.95
N SER A 374 -23.28 2.02 -10.86
CA SER A 374 -23.88 3.35 -10.68
C SER A 374 -25.42 3.37 -10.81
N ALA A 375 -26.06 2.24 -11.12
CA ALA A 375 -27.51 2.14 -11.32
C ALA A 375 -28.20 1.38 -10.17
N GLN A 376 -29.45 1.79 -9.87
CA GLN A 376 -30.35 1.32 -8.81
C GLN A 376 -30.14 -0.13 -8.37
N THR A 377 -29.25 -0.32 -7.40
CA THR A 377 -29.00 -1.61 -6.76
C THR A 377 -29.74 -1.61 -5.44
N ARG A 378 -30.62 -2.59 -5.21
CA ARG A 378 -31.29 -2.71 -3.91
C ARG A 378 -30.27 -3.13 -2.84
N PRO A 379 -30.29 -2.53 -1.64
CA PRO A 379 -29.47 -2.98 -0.51
C PRO A 379 -29.81 -4.44 -0.19
N GLY A 380 -28.77 -5.24 0.04
CA GLY A 380 -28.96 -6.62 0.46
C GLY A 380 -27.64 -7.32 0.77
N ALA A 381 -27.71 -8.34 1.62
CA ALA A 381 -26.56 -9.17 2.00
C ALA A 381 -25.83 -9.77 0.80
N GLY A 382 -26.54 -9.98 -0.33
CA GLY A 382 -25.97 -10.47 -1.59
C GLY A 382 -24.81 -9.61 -2.10
N LEU A 383 -24.89 -8.29 -1.96
CA LEU A 383 -23.84 -7.39 -2.46
C LEU A 383 -22.49 -7.61 -1.78
N VAL A 384 -22.52 -7.89 -0.48
CA VAL A 384 -21.29 -8.18 0.29
C VAL A 384 -20.71 -9.53 -0.16
N TRP A 385 -21.55 -10.54 -0.39
CA TRP A 385 -21.10 -11.84 -0.90
C TRP A 385 -20.53 -11.74 -2.31
N ASP A 386 -21.20 -11.02 -3.21
CA ASP A 386 -20.76 -10.83 -4.59
C ASP A 386 -19.43 -10.09 -4.66
N TYR A 387 -19.27 -9.04 -3.86
CA TYR A 387 -18.00 -8.33 -3.75
C TYR A 387 -16.90 -9.21 -3.13
N LEU A 388 -17.21 -10.01 -2.10
CA LEU A 388 -16.23 -10.95 -1.53
C LEU A 388 -15.76 -11.96 -2.58
N LYS A 389 -16.67 -12.48 -3.41
CA LYS A 389 -16.31 -13.36 -4.53
C LYS A 389 -15.37 -12.66 -5.51
N PHE A 390 -15.71 -11.45 -5.93
CA PHE A 390 -14.87 -10.63 -6.80
C PHE A 390 -13.49 -10.36 -6.19
N GLN A 391 -13.43 -9.97 -4.92
CA GLN A 391 -12.17 -9.70 -4.22
C GLN A 391 -11.29 -10.95 -4.13
N LEU A 392 -11.88 -12.13 -3.87
CA LEU A 392 -11.15 -13.39 -3.84
C LEU A 392 -10.58 -13.76 -5.22
N HIS A 393 -11.35 -13.55 -6.29
CA HIS A 393 -10.86 -13.70 -7.67
C HIS A 393 -9.65 -12.80 -7.95
N GLU A 394 -9.75 -11.50 -7.66
CA GLU A 394 -8.66 -10.53 -7.85
C GLU A 394 -7.37 -10.88 -7.09
N CYS A 395 -7.50 -11.60 -5.97
CA CYS A 395 -6.36 -12.02 -5.17
C CYS A 395 -5.83 -13.42 -5.55
N GLY A 396 -6.33 -14.04 -6.62
CA GLY A 396 -5.97 -15.40 -7.03
C GLY A 396 -6.44 -16.48 -6.04
N CYS A 397 -7.54 -16.22 -5.33
CA CYS A 397 -8.15 -17.07 -4.31
C CYS A 397 -9.60 -17.43 -4.67
N GLU A 398 -9.99 -17.46 -5.95
CA GLU A 398 -11.38 -17.71 -6.37
C GLU A 398 -11.97 -18.99 -5.76
N ASP A 399 -11.19 -20.08 -5.74
CA ASP A 399 -11.56 -21.38 -5.17
C ASP A 399 -11.90 -21.34 -3.67
N ALA A 400 -11.47 -20.28 -2.96
CA ALA A 400 -11.75 -20.10 -1.54
C ALA A 400 -13.19 -19.64 -1.26
N PHE A 401 -13.90 -19.07 -2.23
CA PHE A 401 -15.19 -18.40 -1.97
C PHE A 401 -16.21 -19.30 -1.28
N THR A 402 -16.42 -20.52 -1.80
CA THR A 402 -17.37 -21.47 -1.22
C THR A 402 -16.98 -21.85 0.21
N GLY A 403 -15.69 -22.12 0.44
CA GLY A 403 -15.17 -22.46 1.77
C GLY A 403 -15.30 -21.32 2.78
N VAL A 404 -14.93 -20.10 2.38
CA VAL A 404 -15.09 -18.89 3.19
C VAL A 404 -16.56 -18.66 3.54
N GLN A 405 -17.46 -18.76 2.56
CA GLN A 405 -18.89 -18.55 2.77
C GLN A 405 -19.48 -19.60 3.74
N GLN A 406 -19.13 -20.87 3.57
CA GLN A 406 -19.57 -21.95 4.46
C GLN A 406 -19.03 -21.74 5.88
N GLN A 407 -17.73 -21.47 6.01
CA GLN A 407 -17.08 -21.24 7.30
C GLN A 407 -17.71 -20.09 8.08
N LEU A 408 -17.95 -18.94 7.43
CA LEU A 408 -18.58 -17.78 8.08
C LEU A 408 -20.01 -18.09 8.58
N ARG A 409 -20.79 -18.86 7.81
CA ARG A 409 -22.18 -19.21 8.16
C ARG A 409 -22.27 -20.29 9.25
N GLU A 410 -21.43 -21.32 9.17
CA GLU A 410 -21.56 -22.51 10.03
C GLU A 410 -20.77 -22.36 11.33
N HIS A 411 -19.57 -21.80 11.25
CA HIS A 411 -18.58 -21.81 12.32
C HIS A 411 -18.18 -20.40 12.81
N GLY A 412 -18.52 -19.35 12.06
CA GLY A 412 -18.19 -17.98 12.41
C GLY A 412 -16.81 -17.51 11.93
N GLY A 413 -16.51 -16.24 12.19
CA GLY A 413 -15.31 -15.56 11.72
C GLY A 413 -15.20 -14.13 12.24
N VAL A 414 -14.22 -13.38 11.75
CA VAL A 414 -14.09 -11.95 12.01
C VAL A 414 -14.05 -11.21 10.69
N ILE A 415 -14.97 -10.28 10.50
CA ILE A 415 -15.17 -9.57 9.23
C ILE A 415 -14.88 -8.10 9.47
N PHE A 416 -13.84 -7.60 8.83
CA PHE A 416 -13.40 -6.21 8.91
C PHE A 416 -13.89 -5.45 7.68
N PHE A 417 -14.64 -4.39 7.90
CA PHE A 417 -15.01 -3.38 6.90
C PHE A 417 -14.18 -2.13 7.16
N ASP A 418 -13.09 -1.97 6.40
CA ASP A 418 -12.06 -0.97 6.64
C ASP A 418 -12.29 0.29 5.79
N GLY A 419 -12.43 1.45 6.45
CA GLY A 419 -12.44 2.77 5.81
C GLY A 419 -13.79 3.22 5.26
N LEU A 420 -14.83 3.30 6.09
CA LEU A 420 -16.17 3.74 5.68
C LEU A 420 -16.20 5.22 5.21
N ASP A 421 -15.30 6.05 5.75
CA ASP A 421 -15.11 7.43 5.33
C ASP A 421 -14.62 7.57 3.87
N GLU A 422 -13.92 6.57 3.35
CA GLU A 422 -13.21 6.61 2.06
C GLU A 422 -14.07 6.26 0.83
N VAL A 423 -15.40 6.41 0.84
CA VAL A 423 -16.32 5.99 -0.26
C VAL A 423 -16.46 7.05 -1.38
N PRO A 424 -16.43 6.71 -2.70
CA PRO A 424 -16.46 7.65 -3.84
C PRO A 424 -17.77 8.40 -4.11
N GLU A 425 -17.63 9.65 -4.58
CA GLU A 425 -18.62 10.73 -4.37
C GLU A 425 -19.47 11.23 -5.53
N ARG A 426 -19.56 10.57 -6.69
CA ARG A 426 -20.71 10.91 -7.58
C ARG A 426 -22.06 10.53 -6.92
N ASP A 427 -22.04 9.51 -6.05
CA ASP A 427 -23.20 8.98 -5.32
C ASP A 427 -22.88 8.60 -3.85
N ALA A 428 -21.92 9.22 -3.16
CA ALA A 428 -21.39 8.63 -1.91
C ALA A 428 -22.38 8.51 -0.77
N GLU A 429 -23.30 9.44 -0.56
CA GLU A 429 -24.29 9.30 0.53
C GLU A 429 -25.20 8.11 0.24
N THR A 430 -25.65 7.97 -1.01
CA THR A 430 -26.42 6.82 -1.49
C THR A 430 -25.60 5.53 -1.42
N LYS A 431 -24.31 5.54 -1.80
CA LYS A 431 -23.42 4.38 -1.73
C LYS A 431 -23.04 4.01 -0.30
N ARG A 432 -22.79 4.99 0.58
CA ARG A 432 -22.54 4.77 2.02
C ARG A 432 -23.79 4.18 2.64
N THR A 433 -24.97 4.74 2.37
CA THR A 433 -26.27 4.19 2.81
C THR A 433 -26.46 2.76 2.30
N LEU A 434 -26.21 2.53 1.00
CA LEU A 434 -26.30 1.20 0.39
C LEU A 434 -25.33 0.21 1.05
N LEU A 435 -24.09 0.63 1.31
CA LEU A 435 -23.06 -0.17 1.95
C LEU A 435 -23.42 -0.48 3.40
N THR A 436 -23.82 0.51 4.19
CA THR A 436 -24.14 0.31 5.61
C THR A 436 -25.40 -0.52 5.76
N GLN A 437 -26.40 -0.35 4.89
CA GLN A 437 -27.56 -1.24 4.81
C GLN A 437 -27.16 -2.66 4.38
N ALA A 438 -26.31 -2.82 3.35
CA ALA A 438 -25.84 -4.13 2.91
C ALA A 438 -25.02 -4.85 4.00
N ILE A 439 -24.17 -4.12 4.72
CA ILE A 439 -23.39 -4.62 5.88
C ILE A 439 -24.33 -5.00 7.02
N HIS A 440 -25.33 -4.17 7.32
CA HIS A 440 -26.32 -4.45 8.35
C HIS A 440 -27.11 -5.74 8.03
N GLU A 441 -27.64 -5.87 6.81
CA GLU A 441 -28.35 -7.08 6.36
C GLU A 441 -27.43 -8.30 6.30
N PHE A 442 -26.17 -8.13 5.88
CA PHE A 442 -25.17 -9.20 5.84
C PHE A 442 -24.81 -9.71 7.23
N ALA A 443 -24.71 -8.82 8.22
CA ALA A 443 -24.35 -9.16 9.59
C ALA A 443 -25.49 -9.85 10.36
N LYS A 444 -26.77 -9.60 10.00
CA LYS A 444 -27.95 -10.16 10.67
C LYS A 444 -27.91 -11.69 10.84
N PRO A 445 -27.72 -12.50 9.78
CA PRO A 445 -27.71 -13.96 9.88
C PRO A 445 -26.38 -14.55 10.38
N LEU A 446 -25.36 -13.72 10.63
CA LEU A 446 -24.01 -14.15 11.02
C LEU A 446 -23.77 -13.91 12.52
N ASP A 447 -24.58 -14.53 13.38
CA ASP A 447 -24.53 -14.41 14.84
C ASP A 447 -23.22 -14.93 15.46
N LYS A 448 -22.57 -15.90 14.81
CA LYS A 448 -21.25 -16.43 15.20
C LYS A 448 -20.08 -15.59 14.67
N CYS A 449 -20.32 -14.58 13.85
CA CYS A 449 -19.27 -13.70 13.33
C CYS A 449 -19.13 -12.43 14.16
N ARG A 450 -17.88 -11.97 14.29
CA ARG A 450 -17.58 -10.62 14.74
C ARG A 450 -17.49 -9.68 13.56
N VAL A 451 -18.15 -8.53 13.63
CA VAL A 451 -18.15 -7.53 12.56
C VAL A 451 -17.55 -6.22 13.07
N VAL A 452 -16.46 -5.80 12.44
CA VAL A 452 -15.72 -4.59 12.81
C VAL A 452 -15.79 -3.60 11.65
N ILE A 453 -16.27 -2.39 11.91
CA ILE A 453 -16.24 -1.29 10.94
C ILE A 453 -15.26 -0.23 11.42
N THR A 454 -14.38 0.27 10.57
CA THR A 454 -13.54 1.45 10.89
C THR A 454 -14.03 2.68 10.15
N CYS A 455 -14.06 3.81 10.84
CA CYS A 455 -14.41 5.10 10.27
C CYS A 455 -13.64 6.23 10.98
N ARG A 456 -13.56 7.41 10.37
CA ARG A 456 -13.08 8.62 11.06
C ARG A 456 -14.17 9.23 11.93
N GLU A 457 -13.76 9.77 13.07
CA GLU A 457 -14.67 10.36 14.06
C GLU A 457 -15.54 11.48 13.47
N TYR A 458 -14.92 12.47 12.81
CA TYR A 458 -15.66 13.62 12.27
C TYR A 458 -16.63 13.24 11.15
N ALA A 459 -16.33 12.19 10.37
CA ALA A 459 -17.19 11.74 9.27
C ALA A 459 -18.43 11.04 9.83
N TYR A 460 -18.26 10.23 10.88
CA TYR A 460 -19.33 9.47 11.54
C TYR A 460 -20.15 10.28 12.56
N ARG A 461 -19.66 11.44 13.01
CA ARG A 461 -20.39 12.28 13.99
C ARG A 461 -21.09 13.49 13.37
N ARG A 462 -21.12 13.59 12.05
CA ARG A 462 -21.66 14.78 11.35
C ARG A 462 -23.20 14.74 11.30
N GLY A 463 -23.86 14.91 12.45
CA GLY A 463 -25.33 14.88 12.53
C GLY A 463 -25.92 13.47 12.45
N ASP A 464 -27.25 13.36 12.52
CA ASP A 464 -27.98 12.08 12.36
C ASP A 464 -28.09 11.71 10.87
N GLU A 465 -26.98 11.29 10.31
CA GLU A 465 -26.91 10.92 8.90
C GLU A 465 -27.57 9.55 8.63
N PRO A 466 -28.30 9.40 7.50
CA PRO A 466 -29.11 8.20 7.22
C PRO A 466 -28.29 6.92 7.01
N TRP A 467 -26.97 7.03 6.84
CA TRP A 467 -26.06 5.91 6.66
C TRP A 467 -25.46 5.39 7.97
N HIS A 468 -25.73 6.02 9.13
CA HIS A 468 -25.24 5.52 10.42
C HIS A 468 -25.79 4.13 10.75
N LEU A 469 -24.90 3.26 11.26
CA LEU A 469 -25.32 1.97 11.77
C LEU A 469 -26.00 2.14 13.13
N PRO A 470 -27.10 1.39 13.43
CA PRO A 470 -27.77 1.51 14.71
C PRO A 470 -26.84 1.15 15.88
N GLU A 471 -26.57 2.09 16.80
CA GLU A 471 -25.64 1.88 17.91
C GLU A 471 -26.03 0.71 18.83
N THR A 472 -27.33 0.39 18.90
CA THR A 472 -27.84 -0.77 19.63
C THR A 472 -27.34 -2.10 19.06
N SER A 473 -27.07 -2.15 17.75
CA SER A 473 -26.54 -3.31 17.04
C SER A 473 -25.05 -3.20 16.74
N PHE A 474 -24.52 -1.98 16.70
CA PHE A 474 -23.14 -1.65 16.35
C PHE A 474 -22.62 -0.57 17.31
N PRO A 475 -22.27 -0.93 18.56
CA PRO A 475 -21.73 0.02 19.53
C PRO A 475 -20.51 0.74 18.96
N VAL A 476 -20.40 2.02 19.26
CA VAL A 476 -19.34 2.90 18.77
C VAL A 476 -18.28 3.07 19.85
N VAL A 477 -17.02 2.80 19.50
CA VAL A 477 -15.86 3.02 20.37
C VAL A 477 -14.84 3.92 19.67
N GLU A 478 -14.04 4.64 20.43
CA GLU A 478 -13.06 5.59 19.88
C GLU A 478 -11.64 5.18 20.27
N LEU A 479 -10.71 5.23 19.32
CA LEU A 479 -9.29 5.03 19.60
C LEU A 479 -8.69 6.31 20.19
N ASP A 480 -7.93 6.14 21.26
CA ASP A 480 -7.08 7.17 21.84
C ASP A 480 -5.72 7.21 21.14
N LEU A 481 -5.00 8.32 21.30
CA LEU A 481 -3.61 8.43 20.92
C LEU A 481 -2.71 7.59 21.85
N PHE A 482 -1.44 7.37 21.47
CA PHE A 482 -0.52 6.64 22.33
C PHE A 482 -0.28 7.39 23.64
N GLN A 483 -0.34 6.66 24.75
CA GLN A 483 0.11 7.13 26.06
C GLN A 483 1.60 6.85 26.24
N LYS A 484 2.21 7.41 27.29
CA LYS A 484 3.65 7.33 27.53
C LYS A 484 4.18 5.90 27.50
N GLU A 485 3.48 4.97 28.13
CA GLU A 485 3.85 3.56 28.19
C GLU A 485 3.78 2.89 26.81
N GLN A 486 2.81 3.26 25.98
CA GLN A 486 2.68 2.77 24.61
C GLN A 486 3.78 3.32 23.71
N ILE A 487 4.19 4.58 23.89
CA ILE A 487 5.32 5.19 23.17
C ILE A 487 6.62 4.43 23.47
N GLU A 488 6.91 4.21 24.75
CA GLU A 488 8.12 3.49 25.18
C GLU A 488 8.11 2.03 24.69
N ASN A 489 6.95 1.36 24.78
CA ASN A 489 6.79 0.00 24.28
C ASN A 489 6.96 -0.08 22.76
N PHE A 490 6.38 0.87 22.01
CA PHE A 490 6.52 0.95 20.57
C PHE A 490 7.99 1.11 20.18
N ILE A 491 8.70 2.08 20.75
CA ILE A 491 10.12 2.34 20.45
C ILE A 491 10.97 1.10 20.76
N THR A 492 10.73 0.48 21.92
CA THR A 492 11.47 -0.72 22.33
C THR A 492 11.24 -1.87 21.35
N THR A 493 9.97 -2.14 21.02
CA THR A 493 9.59 -3.20 20.07
C THR A 493 10.13 -2.91 18.67
N TRP A 494 10.10 -1.65 18.25
CA TRP A 494 10.65 -1.20 16.97
C TRP A 494 12.12 -1.58 16.83
N TYR A 495 12.97 -1.23 17.80
CA TYR A 495 14.39 -1.56 17.72
C TYR A 495 14.71 -3.04 17.96
N GLN A 496 13.88 -3.75 18.71
CA GLN A 496 13.99 -5.21 18.83
C GLN A 496 13.72 -5.91 17.49
N ALA A 497 12.83 -5.35 16.66
CA ALA A 497 12.51 -5.85 15.34
C ALA A 497 13.50 -5.37 14.27
N ALA A 498 13.80 -4.06 14.26
CA ALA A 498 14.65 -3.41 13.27
C ALA A 498 16.14 -3.75 13.43
N GLY A 499 16.62 -3.87 14.66
CA GLY A 499 18.03 -4.05 14.93
C GLY A 499 18.63 -5.34 14.36
N PRO A 500 17.99 -6.52 14.54
CA PRO A 500 18.48 -7.76 13.93
C PRO A 500 18.60 -7.69 12.41
N ILE A 501 17.68 -6.99 11.74
CA ILE A 501 17.70 -6.75 10.30
C ILE A 501 18.97 -5.96 9.90
N LYS A 502 19.45 -5.07 10.77
CA LYS A 502 20.69 -4.29 10.59
C LYS A 502 21.94 -4.99 11.16
N GLY A 503 21.84 -6.24 11.58
CA GLY A 503 22.94 -6.98 12.21
C GLY A 503 23.32 -6.47 13.61
N TRP A 504 22.43 -5.75 14.30
CA TRP A 504 22.68 -5.24 15.64
C TRP A 504 22.47 -6.31 16.71
N ASN A 505 23.31 -6.28 17.75
CA ASN A 505 23.13 -7.11 18.93
C ASN A 505 22.05 -6.51 19.86
N LYS A 506 21.58 -7.32 20.84
CA LYS A 506 20.53 -6.90 21.79
C LYS A 506 20.88 -5.64 22.58
N GLU A 507 22.15 -5.47 22.94
CA GLU A 507 22.62 -4.31 23.69
C GLU A 507 22.50 -3.02 22.86
N ARG A 508 22.93 -3.06 21.59
CA ARG A 508 22.77 -1.93 20.67
C ARG A 508 21.31 -1.61 20.45
N CYS A 509 20.43 -2.60 20.23
CA CYS A 509 19.00 -2.35 20.11
C CYS A 509 18.44 -1.63 21.34
N ALA A 510 18.81 -2.06 22.55
CA ALA A 510 18.40 -1.42 23.79
C ALA A 510 18.97 0.00 23.95
N ASN A 511 20.20 0.25 23.50
CA ASN A 511 20.82 1.57 23.50
C ASN A 511 20.09 2.53 22.56
N GLU A 512 19.82 2.12 21.33
CA GLU A 512 19.11 2.96 20.34
C GLU A 512 17.67 3.25 20.79
N ALA A 513 16.98 2.27 21.38
CA ALA A 513 15.67 2.48 21.98
C ALA A 513 15.72 3.51 23.12
N ARG A 514 16.69 3.39 24.04
CA ARG A 514 16.89 4.37 25.13
C ARG A 514 17.20 5.77 24.60
N ASN A 515 18.01 5.88 23.55
CA ASN A 515 18.35 7.15 22.92
C ASN A 515 17.10 7.84 22.35
N LEU A 516 16.27 7.11 21.60
CA LEU A 516 15.04 7.66 21.03
C LEU A 516 14.01 8.01 22.12
N ILE A 517 13.84 7.16 23.14
CA ILE A 517 12.98 7.45 24.29
C ILE A 517 13.43 8.74 24.98
N ALA A 518 14.74 8.89 25.24
CA ALA A 518 15.29 10.08 25.86
C ALA A 518 15.08 11.32 24.98
N ALA A 519 15.26 11.22 23.67
CA ALA A 519 14.99 12.33 22.75
C ALA A 519 13.52 12.79 22.80
N VAL A 520 12.56 11.85 22.73
CA VAL A 520 11.12 12.14 22.81
C VAL A 520 10.74 12.75 24.17
N GLN A 521 11.33 12.27 25.27
CA GLN A 521 11.02 12.78 26.61
C GLN A 521 11.58 14.19 26.84
N ASN A 522 12.83 14.43 26.42
CA ASN A 522 13.52 15.68 26.69
C ASN A 522 12.92 16.86 25.89
N TRP A 523 12.35 16.59 24.72
CA TRP A 523 12.02 17.63 23.74
C TRP A 523 10.51 17.73 23.59
N GLU A 524 9.93 18.85 24.07
CA GLU A 524 8.48 19.07 24.13
C GLU A 524 7.79 18.83 22.78
N HIS A 525 8.36 19.38 21.70
CA HIS A 525 7.84 19.19 20.37
C HIS A 525 7.74 17.71 19.93
N LEU A 526 8.78 16.91 20.22
CA LEU A 526 8.77 15.48 19.87
C LEU A 526 7.78 14.71 20.73
N ARG A 527 7.61 15.12 21.99
CA ARG A 527 6.67 14.53 22.94
C ARG A 527 5.24 14.63 22.43
N GLU A 528 4.82 15.81 21.97
CA GLU A 528 3.49 16.04 21.42
C GLU A 528 3.22 15.17 20.18
N LEU A 529 4.19 15.09 19.27
CA LEU A 529 4.06 14.28 18.06
C LEU A 529 4.07 12.77 18.33
N ALA A 530 4.81 12.32 19.36
CA ALA A 530 4.97 10.90 19.66
C ALA A 530 3.66 10.20 20.07
N HIS A 531 2.66 10.98 20.51
CA HIS A 531 1.31 10.48 20.74
C HIS A 531 0.64 9.95 19.45
N TYR A 532 1.05 10.43 18.27
CA TYR A 532 0.52 9.98 16.98
C TYR A 532 1.34 8.79 16.44
N PRO A 533 0.76 7.59 16.27
CA PRO A 533 1.50 6.39 15.88
C PRO A 533 2.30 6.54 14.56
N LEU A 534 1.71 7.21 13.57
CA LEU A 534 2.39 7.48 12.29
C LEU A 534 3.63 8.35 12.49
N LEU A 535 3.54 9.42 13.30
CA LEU A 535 4.64 10.33 13.54
C LEU A 535 5.75 9.68 14.36
N LEU A 536 5.39 8.89 15.36
CA LEU A 536 6.35 8.09 16.13
C LEU A 536 7.08 7.08 15.23
N THR A 537 6.39 6.48 14.27
CA THR A 537 7.02 5.58 13.28
C THR A 537 8.02 6.34 12.41
N LEU A 538 7.67 7.54 11.93
CA LEU A 538 8.59 8.38 11.15
C LEU A 538 9.81 8.80 11.97
N MET A 539 9.63 9.18 13.23
CA MET A 539 10.74 9.50 14.14
C MET A 539 11.67 8.29 14.34
N ALA A 540 11.10 7.10 14.54
CA ALA A 540 11.89 5.88 14.69
C ALA A 540 12.67 5.52 13.42
N GLN A 541 12.15 5.85 12.24
CA GLN A 541 12.84 5.66 10.97
C GLN A 541 13.95 6.66 10.74
N VAL A 542 13.70 7.95 10.94
CA VAL A 542 14.73 8.99 10.85
C VAL A 542 15.87 8.67 11.80
N HIS A 543 15.57 8.38 13.06
CA HIS A 543 16.58 8.01 14.05
C HIS A 543 17.31 6.73 13.66
N GLY A 544 16.59 5.70 13.20
CA GLY A 544 17.19 4.42 12.81
C GLY A 544 18.16 4.55 11.63
N ARG A 545 17.88 5.44 10.66
CA ARG A 545 18.72 5.69 9.49
C ARG A 545 19.91 6.57 9.81
N ASP A 546 19.66 7.68 10.52
CA ASP A 546 20.66 8.73 10.71
C ASP A 546 21.48 8.56 12.00
N GLY A 547 21.04 7.68 12.91
CA GLY A 547 21.64 7.43 14.23
C GLY A 547 21.30 8.48 15.28
N TYR A 548 20.53 9.51 14.92
CA TYR A 548 20.05 10.57 15.79
C TYR A 548 18.77 11.19 15.23
N LEU A 549 17.98 11.87 16.08
CA LEU A 549 16.94 12.79 15.60
C LEU A 549 17.55 14.18 15.42
N PRO A 550 17.31 14.86 14.28
CA PRO A 550 17.77 16.22 14.08
C PRO A 550 17.33 17.12 15.21
N LYS A 551 18.26 17.99 15.62
CA LYS A 551 17.98 18.92 16.71
C LYS A 551 16.99 20.02 16.33
N ASP A 552 17.02 20.36 15.07
CA ASP A 552 16.16 21.36 14.46
C ASP A 552 14.87 20.70 13.99
N ARG A 553 13.74 21.33 14.33
CA ARG A 553 12.41 20.83 13.99
C ARG A 553 12.22 20.83 12.47
N ALA A 554 12.71 21.85 11.77
CA ALA A 554 12.57 21.95 10.32
C ALA A 554 13.31 20.82 9.58
N ASP A 555 14.52 20.46 10.02
CA ASP A 555 15.30 19.31 9.52
C ASP A 555 14.59 17.97 9.78
N LEU A 556 13.98 17.79 10.97
CA LEU A 556 13.16 16.60 11.24
C LEU A 556 11.99 16.48 10.27
N TYR A 557 11.26 17.57 10.03
CA TYR A 557 10.15 17.58 9.09
C TYR A 557 10.59 17.37 7.65
N ASP A 558 11.71 17.96 7.22
CA ASP A 558 12.28 17.73 5.90
C ASP A 558 12.53 16.24 5.67
N ARG A 559 13.19 15.60 6.65
CA ARG A 559 13.46 14.16 6.59
C ARG A 559 12.16 13.36 6.58
N ALA A 560 11.21 13.66 7.46
CA ALA A 560 9.93 12.95 7.51
C ALA A 560 9.12 13.09 6.20
N VAL A 561 9.05 14.29 5.61
CA VAL A 561 8.41 14.53 4.31
C VAL A 561 9.13 13.74 3.20
N ASN A 562 10.46 13.79 3.16
CA ASN A 562 11.24 13.04 2.18
C ASN A 562 11.05 11.53 2.35
N LEU A 563 10.96 11.02 3.59
CA LEU A 563 10.64 9.61 3.85
C LEU A 563 9.26 9.24 3.27
N LEU A 564 8.25 10.07 3.52
CA LEU A 564 6.89 9.83 3.03
C LEU A 564 6.78 9.95 1.50
N LEU A 565 7.60 10.79 0.87
CA LEU A 565 7.69 10.92 -0.59
C LEU A 565 8.49 9.79 -1.24
N ALA A 566 9.55 9.29 -0.59
CA ALA A 566 10.32 8.14 -1.07
C ALA A 566 9.46 6.88 -1.20
N HIS A 567 8.42 6.74 -0.37
CA HIS A 567 7.41 5.69 -0.52
C HIS A 567 6.72 5.71 -1.90
N TRP A 568 6.64 6.88 -2.54
CA TRP A 568 6.03 7.04 -3.86
C TRP A 568 6.98 6.63 -5.00
N GLU A 569 8.26 6.39 -4.71
CA GLU A 569 9.29 6.02 -5.68
C GLU A 569 9.52 4.50 -5.78
N ASN A 570 9.42 3.74 -4.69
CA ASN A 570 9.73 2.30 -4.65
C ASN A 570 8.69 1.50 -3.86
N ARG A 571 8.16 0.42 -4.46
CA ARG A 571 7.21 -0.50 -3.82
C ARG A 571 7.91 -1.81 -3.47
N LEU A 572 7.85 -2.24 -2.21
CA LEU A 572 8.18 -3.63 -1.86
C LEU A 572 6.92 -4.48 -1.91
N VAL A 573 6.91 -5.50 -2.76
CA VAL A 573 5.81 -6.48 -2.88
C VAL A 573 6.35 -7.85 -2.52
N ARG A 574 5.65 -8.57 -1.66
CA ARG A 574 5.91 -10.01 -1.50
C ARG A 574 5.14 -10.74 -2.59
N ASP A 575 5.85 -11.54 -3.38
CA ASP A 575 5.19 -12.44 -4.32
C ASP A 575 4.46 -13.57 -3.56
N LEU A 576 3.75 -14.42 -4.30
CA LEU A 576 3.01 -15.57 -3.76
C LEU A 576 3.92 -16.58 -3.01
N HIS A 577 5.24 -16.46 -3.15
CA HIS A 577 6.25 -17.28 -2.51
C HIS A 577 6.92 -16.59 -1.32
N GLY A 578 6.50 -15.36 -0.99
CA GLY A 578 7.00 -14.57 0.14
C GLY A 578 8.30 -13.80 -0.14
N SER A 579 8.79 -13.82 -1.38
CA SER A 579 10.01 -13.10 -1.79
C SER A 579 9.72 -11.63 -2.04
N LEU A 580 10.58 -10.74 -1.52
CA LEU A 580 10.48 -9.30 -1.72
C LEU A 580 10.91 -8.92 -3.14
N LYS A 581 10.00 -8.33 -3.90
CA LYS A 581 10.25 -7.71 -5.20
C LYS A 581 10.08 -6.20 -5.08
N VAL A 582 11.04 -5.45 -5.63
CA VAL A 582 10.89 -4.01 -5.82
C VAL A 582 10.10 -3.78 -7.11
N GLU A 583 8.93 -3.20 -6.99
CA GLU A 583 8.18 -2.65 -8.12
C GLU A 583 8.43 -1.14 -8.22
N PRO A 584 8.59 -0.58 -9.43
CA PRO A 584 8.65 0.86 -9.64
C PRO A 584 7.45 1.56 -8.98
N GLY A 585 7.71 2.52 -8.09
CA GLY A 585 6.66 3.38 -7.55
C GLY A 585 6.09 4.32 -8.60
N LEU A 586 4.99 4.98 -8.28
CA LEU A 586 4.22 5.80 -9.20
C LEU A 586 5.06 6.90 -9.85
N VAL A 587 5.97 7.51 -9.10
CA VAL A 587 6.85 8.58 -9.58
C VAL A 587 7.73 8.07 -10.73
N LEU A 588 8.28 6.86 -10.60
CA LEU A 588 9.09 6.21 -11.62
C LEU A 588 8.25 5.73 -12.82
N GLN A 589 7.03 5.22 -12.57
CA GLN A 589 6.09 4.80 -13.62
C GLN A 589 5.62 5.97 -14.49
N LEU A 590 5.39 7.15 -13.88
CA LEU A 590 4.94 8.35 -14.58
C LEU A 590 6.10 9.22 -15.12
N GLY A 591 7.35 8.86 -14.82
CA GLY A 591 8.54 9.63 -15.16
C GLY A 591 8.59 11.02 -14.49
N ILE A 592 7.99 11.16 -13.32
CA ILE A 592 7.90 12.41 -12.57
C ILE A 592 9.17 12.55 -11.71
N ARG A 593 9.66 13.77 -11.51
CA ARG A 593 10.70 14.04 -10.51
C ARG A 593 10.06 14.34 -9.16
N THR A 594 10.55 13.76 -8.08
CA THR A 594 9.98 13.91 -6.74
C THR A 594 9.95 15.36 -6.27
N GLU A 595 10.91 16.19 -6.68
CA GLU A 595 10.93 17.62 -6.37
C GLU A 595 9.75 18.37 -6.99
N ILE A 596 9.32 17.97 -8.21
CA ILE A 596 8.17 18.57 -8.89
C ILE A 596 6.91 18.34 -8.06
N LEU A 597 6.72 17.10 -7.61
CA LEU A 597 5.57 16.71 -6.80
C LEU A 597 5.60 17.36 -5.41
N ARG A 598 6.78 17.38 -4.77
CA ARG A 598 6.99 18.10 -3.50
C ARG A 598 6.61 19.57 -3.63
N ASN A 599 7.05 20.25 -4.68
CA ASN A 599 6.73 21.66 -4.91
C ASN A 599 5.21 21.92 -5.04
N ALA A 600 4.48 21.01 -5.69
CA ALA A 600 3.02 21.09 -5.77
C ALA A 600 2.38 20.96 -4.37
N LEU A 601 2.84 19.99 -3.57
CA LEU A 601 2.35 19.80 -2.20
C LEU A 601 2.68 20.95 -1.26
N GLU A 602 3.85 21.58 -1.41
CA GLU A 602 4.22 22.80 -0.69
C GLU A 602 3.22 23.93 -0.96
N ARG A 603 2.85 24.13 -2.22
CA ARG A 603 1.86 25.14 -2.60
C ARG A 603 0.47 24.80 -2.08
N VAL A 604 0.02 23.55 -2.21
CA VAL A 604 -1.26 23.07 -1.66
C VAL A 604 -1.30 23.31 -0.15
N ALA A 605 -0.22 23.01 0.58
CA ALA A 605 -0.15 23.23 2.01
C ALA A 605 -0.29 24.71 2.39
N PHE A 606 0.40 25.60 1.67
CA PHE A 606 0.29 27.05 1.84
C PHE A 606 -1.14 27.55 1.60
N THR A 607 -1.74 27.19 0.45
CA THR A 607 -3.11 27.61 0.08
C THR A 607 -4.13 27.11 1.09
N ALA A 608 -4.02 25.85 1.53
CA ALA A 608 -4.91 25.28 2.53
C ALA A 608 -4.76 25.97 3.90
N HIS A 609 -3.53 26.32 4.29
CA HIS A 609 -3.26 27.05 5.54
C HIS A 609 -3.80 28.48 5.52
N GLU A 610 -3.64 29.19 4.40
CA GLU A 610 -4.20 30.52 4.20
C GLU A 610 -5.73 30.51 4.15
N ARG A 611 -6.35 29.50 3.54
CA ARG A 611 -7.81 29.37 3.56
C ARG A 611 -8.33 29.15 4.97
N GLN A 612 -7.69 28.26 5.74
CA GLN A 612 -8.12 27.92 7.09
C GLN A 612 -8.03 29.13 8.05
N GLU A 613 -7.10 30.05 7.83
CA GLU A 613 -7.03 31.32 8.56
C GLU A 613 -8.33 32.14 8.49
N LYS A 614 -8.97 32.13 7.30
CA LYS A 614 -10.19 32.89 6.98
C LYS A 614 -11.48 32.15 7.36
N ALA A 615 -11.36 30.92 7.87
CA ALA A 615 -12.53 30.12 8.26
C ALA A 615 -13.12 30.60 9.59
N SER A 616 -14.45 30.56 9.70
CA SER A 616 -15.18 31.00 10.90
C SER A 616 -14.88 30.18 12.16
N GLN A 617 -14.38 28.95 12.01
CA GLN A 617 -13.95 28.08 13.09
C GLN A 617 -12.55 27.56 12.80
N ARG A 618 -11.55 28.11 13.50
CA ARG A 618 -10.16 27.66 13.42
C ARG A 618 -9.99 26.41 14.26
N THR A 619 -9.34 25.39 13.69
CA THR A 619 -9.04 24.14 14.38
C THR A 619 -7.53 23.96 14.51
N ALA A 620 -7.10 23.23 15.54
CA ALA A 620 -5.71 22.80 15.69
C ALA A 620 -5.34 21.65 14.72
N GLN A 621 -6.31 21.14 13.95
CA GLN A 621 -6.12 20.06 13.00
C GLN A 621 -5.62 20.59 11.65
N ALA A 622 -5.05 19.68 10.86
CA ALA A 622 -4.71 19.97 9.47
C ALA A 622 -5.96 20.39 8.67
N ALA A 623 -5.77 21.28 7.71
CA ALA A 623 -6.80 21.79 6.85
C ALA A 623 -7.37 20.70 5.93
N ASP A 624 -8.62 20.93 5.53
CA ASP A 624 -9.25 20.25 4.40
C ASP A 624 -8.69 20.83 3.10
N ILE A 625 -8.30 19.94 2.20
CA ILE A 625 -7.81 20.24 0.85
C ILE A 625 -8.82 19.65 -0.14
N PRO A 626 -9.68 20.46 -0.76
CA PRO A 626 -10.56 20.03 -1.83
C PRO A 626 -9.81 19.28 -2.93
N ARG A 627 -10.45 18.23 -3.45
CA ARG A 627 -9.92 17.38 -4.50
C ARG A 627 -9.57 18.20 -5.74
N GLU A 628 -10.45 19.11 -6.14
CA GLU A 628 -10.22 19.94 -7.32
C GLU A 628 -9.02 20.87 -7.13
N GLU A 629 -8.80 21.40 -5.92
CA GLU A 629 -7.61 22.20 -5.62
C GLU A 629 -6.33 21.36 -5.78
N LEU A 630 -6.31 20.15 -5.21
CA LEU A 630 -5.18 19.24 -5.38
C LEU A 630 -4.99 18.85 -6.86
N ARG A 631 -6.08 18.58 -7.57
CA ARG A 631 -6.07 18.21 -8.99
C ARG A 631 -5.52 19.32 -9.86
N GLU A 632 -5.96 20.54 -9.64
CA GLU A 632 -5.52 21.72 -10.40
C GLU A 632 -4.04 21.99 -10.17
N GLU A 633 -3.56 21.92 -8.93
CA GLU A 633 -2.13 22.11 -8.62
C GLU A 633 -1.27 21.01 -9.22
N LEU A 634 -1.69 19.75 -9.10
CA LEU A 634 -0.99 18.63 -9.73
C LEU A 634 -1.03 18.74 -11.26
N GLN A 635 -2.16 19.09 -11.85
CA GLN A 635 -2.29 19.24 -13.31
C GLN A 635 -1.39 20.36 -13.82
N ALA A 636 -1.33 21.51 -13.14
CA ALA A 636 -0.49 22.63 -13.52
C ALA A 636 1.00 22.25 -13.53
N VAL A 637 1.41 21.45 -12.56
CA VAL A 637 2.80 21.05 -12.36
C VAL A 637 3.19 19.85 -13.24
N LEU A 638 2.27 18.93 -13.50
CA LEU A 638 2.51 17.71 -14.29
C LEU A 638 2.20 17.89 -15.80
N GLY A 639 1.52 18.98 -16.16
CA GLY A 639 1.10 19.28 -17.53
C GLY A 639 0.02 18.34 -18.09
N SER A 640 -0.59 17.49 -17.26
CA SER A 640 -1.58 16.50 -17.67
C SER A 640 -2.59 16.22 -16.57
N GLY A 641 -3.88 16.30 -16.92
CA GLY A 641 -4.98 15.93 -16.02
C GLY A 641 -4.96 14.45 -15.66
N ASP A 642 -4.67 13.57 -16.61
CA ASP A 642 -4.63 12.12 -16.39
C ASP A 642 -3.49 11.73 -15.43
N LYS A 643 -2.31 12.38 -15.55
CA LYS A 643 -1.22 12.19 -14.59
C LYS A 643 -1.61 12.68 -13.19
N ALA A 644 -2.29 13.83 -13.10
CA ALA A 644 -2.79 14.34 -11.83
C ALA A 644 -3.79 13.36 -11.19
N GLU A 645 -4.73 12.82 -11.97
CA GLU A 645 -5.67 11.80 -11.51
C GLU A 645 -4.96 10.54 -11.03
N THR A 646 -3.97 10.06 -11.78
CA THR A 646 -3.19 8.88 -11.39
C THR A 646 -2.45 9.12 -10.06
N VAL A 647 -1.84 10.29 -9.88
CA VAL A 647 -1.19 10.70 -8.62
C VAL A 647 -2.20 10.76 -7.47
N MET A 648 -3.39 11.29 -7.72
CA MET A 648 -4.44 11.39 -6.71
C MET A 648 -5.01 10.04 -6.30
N THR A 649 -5.27 9.14 -7.26
CA THR A 649 -5.66 7.76 -6.99
C THR A 649 -4.59 7.06 -6.15
N TYR A 650 -3.31 7.26 -6.47
CA TYR A 650 -2.22 6.70 -5.69
C TYR A 650 -2.17 7.26 -4.26
N ILE A 651 -2.38 8.58 -4.08
CA ILE A 651 -2.50 9.21 -2.76
C ILE A 651 -3.65 8.57 -1.97
N GLN A 652 -4.82 8.42 -2.59
CA GLN A 652 -5.96 7.77 -1.95
C GLN A 652 -5.65 6.33 -1.56
N GLU A 653 -4.95 5.59 -2.42
CA GLU A 653 -4.71 4.19 -2.20
C GLU A 653 -3.66 3.91 -1.13
N ARG A 654 -2.63 4.76 -0.98
CA ARG A 654 -1.42 4.39 -0.22
C ARG A 654 -0.71 5.49 0.55
N ALA A 655 -1.25 6.69 0.70
CA ALA A 655 -0.41 7.78 1.20
C ALA A 655 -0.25 7.90 2.72
N GLY A 656 1.00 8.21 3.11
CA GLY A 656 1.39 8.69 4.43
C GLY A 656 1.61 10.21 4.53
N LEU A 657 1.70 10.98 3.42
CA LEU A 657 1.85 12.46 3.46
C LEU A 657 0.56 13.24 3.26
N LEU A 658 -0.36 12.72 2.44
CA LEU A 658 -1.72 13.23 2.34
C LEU A 658 -2.68 12.07 2.61
N GLN A 659 -3.63 12.25 3.50
CA GLN A 659 -4.64 11.27 3.81
C GLN A 659 -5.95 11.74 3.17
N ALA A 660 -6.50 10.94 2.26
CA ALA A 660 -7.85 11.18 1.76
C ALA A 660 -8.83 11.11 2.94
N ARG A 661 -9.59 12.18 3.18
CA ARG A 661 -10.70 12.25 4.14
C ARG A 661 -11.96 11.59 3.58
N ASP A 662 -12.15 11.80 2.29
CA ASP A 662 -13.14 11.19 1.41
C ASP A 662 -12.63 11.37 -0.04
N HIS A 663 -13.49 11.22 -1.04
CA HIS A 663 -13.10 11.47 -2.44
C HIS A 663 -13.13 12.95 -2.84
N ARG A 664 -13.43 13.87 -1.94
CA ARG A 664 -13.45 15.32 -2.19
C ARG A 664 -12.44 16.08 -1.36
N ILE A 665 -11.87 15.50 -0.32
CA ILE A 665 -11.02 16.20 0.63
C ILE A 665 -9.80 15.35 0.96
N TYR A 666 -8.64 15.99 0.94
CA TYR A 666 -7.38 15.47 1.45
C TYR A 666 -6.98 16.27 2.69
N THR A 667 -6.12 15.69 3.52
CA THR A 667 -5.56 16.38 4.68
C THR A 667 -4.18 15.86 5.01
N PHE A 668 -3.34 16.70 5.60
CA PHE A 668 -2.07 16.23 6.12
C PHE A 668 -2.29 15.37 7.39
N PRO A 669 -1.40 14.39 7.67
CA PRO A 669 -1.47 13.58 8.88
C PRO A 669 -1.53 14.40 10.16
N HIS A 670 -0.86 15.54 10.16
CA HIS A 670 -0.82 16.49 11.26
C HIS A 670 -0.62 17.91 10.72
N ARG A 671 -1.14 18.91 11.45
CA ARG A 671 -1.09 20.31 11.04
C ARG A 671 0.35 20.81 10.84
N THR A 672 1.29 20.32 11.62
CA THR A 672 2.69 20.75 11.49
C THR A 672 3.36 20.34 10.18
N PHE A 673 2.91 19.26 9.51
CA PHE A 673 3.38 18.94 8.15
C PHE A 673 2.89 19.97 7.14
N GLN A 674 1.63 20.41 7.29
CA GLN A 674 1.07 21.50 6.48
C GLN A 674 1.84 22.80 6.72
N GLU A 675 2.11 23.16 7.98
CA GLU A 675 2.85 24.38 8.33
C GLU A 675 4.29 24.34 7.82
N TYR A 676 4.97 23.20 7.94
CA TYR A 676 6.30 23.00 7.38
C TYR A 676 6.31 23.16 5.86
N LEU A 677 5.42 22.48 5.14
CA LEU A 677 5.33 22.56 3.69
C LEU A 677 4.93 23.96 3.21
N ALA A 678 4.07 24.66 3.95
CA ALA A 678 3.76 26.07 3.71
C ALA A 678 4.98 26.97 3.91
N ALA A 679 5.79 26.73 4.94
CA ALA A 679 7.04 27.46 5.18
C ALA A 679 8.02 27.27 4.02
N ARG A 680 8.15 26.04 3.51
CA ARG A 680 8.96 25.74 2.33
C ARG A 680 8.46 26.47 1.09
N TYR A 681 7.14 26.50 0.87
CA TYR A 681 6.55 27.27 -0.24
C TYR A 681 6.92 28.76 -0.17
N VAL A 682 6.79 29.36 1.02
CA VAL A 682 7.10 30.78 1.23
C VAL A 682 8.57 31.08 0.92
N LEU A 683 9.49 30.25 1.40
CA LEU A 683 10.93 30.42 1.17
C LEU A 683 11.35 30.30 -0.31
N ARG A 684 10.53 29.69 -1.15
CA ARG A 684 10.80 29.60 -2.61
C ARG A 684 10.33 30.85 -3.37
N GLN A 685 9.57 31.75 -2.75
CA GLN A 685 9.14 32.98 -3.39
C GLN A 685 10.31 33.97 -3.47
N ALA A 686 10.37 34.75 -4.57
CA ALA A 686 11.44 35.72 -4.78
C ALA A 686 11.52 36.77 -3.66
N GLU A 687 10.37 37.21 -3.15
CA GLU A 687 10.22 38.18 -2.06
C GLU A 687 9.67 37.51 -0.80
N TYR A 688 10.31 36.41 -0.37
CA TYR A 688 9.83 35.61 0.76
C TYR A 688 9.75 36.42 2.07
N ASP A 689 10.64 37.39 2.26
CA ASP A 689 10.71 38.27 3.44
C ASP A 689 9.50 39.22 3.49
N THR A 690 9.16 39.85 2.36
CA THR A 690 7.94 40.67 2.21
C THR A 690 6.68 39.83 2.43
N LEU A 691 6.65 38.61 1.89
CA LEU A 691 5.54 37.69 2.08
C LEU A 691 5.38 37.31 3.57
N LEU A 692 6.46 36.92 4.25
CA LEU A 692 6.42 36.61 5.68
C LEU A 692 5.94 37.79 6.52
N ARG A 693 6.45 39.01 6.26
CA ARG A 693 5.99 40.24 6.93
C ARG A 693 4.47 40.42 6.76
N THR A 694 3.98 40.25 5.54
CA THR A 694 2.55 40.41 5.21
C THR A 694 1.68 39.39 5.95
N LEU A 695 2.11 38.12 5.99
CA LEU A 695 1.38 37.05 6.67
C LEU A 695 1.32 37.28 8.20
N LEU A 696 2.44 37.70 8.80
CA LEU A 696 2.51 37.99 10.23
C LEU A 696 1.70 39.24 10.60
N GLN A 697 1.66 40.26 9.74
CA GLN A 697 0.77 41.42 9.93
C GLN A 697 -0.71 41.06 9.85
N ARG A 698 -1.06 40.05 9.03
CA ARG A 698 -2.42 39.57 8.89
C ARG A 698 -2.88 38.81 10.12
N ASP A 699 -2.09 37.82 10.55
CA ASP A 699 -2.33 37.08 11.80
C ASP A 699 -1.05 36.40 12.31
N MET A 700 -0.34 37.10 13.18
CA MET A 700 0.92 36.63 13.74
C MET A 700 0.79 35.31 14.51
N ASN A 701 -0.33 35.08 15.21
CA ASN A 701 -0.52 33.84 15.96
C ASN A 701 -0.74 32.64 15.04
N TRP A 702 -1.47 32.84 13.93
CA TRP A 702 -1.70 31.81 12.93
C TRP A 702 -0.43 31.45 12.17
N TRP A 703 0.31 32.44 11.70
CA TRP A 703 1.51 32.26 10.88
C TRP A 703 2.80 32.07 11.69
N ARG A 704 2.71 32.06 13.02
CA ARG A 704 3.84 31.90 13.94
C ARG A 704 4.69 30.68 13.61
N GLU A 705 4.05 29.52 13.53
CA GLU A 705 4.74 28.25 13.34
C GLU A 705 5.35 28.14 11.95
N VAL A 706 4.66 28.64 10.91
CA VAL A 706 5.20 28.74 9.54
C VAL A 706 6.47 29.61 9.52
N TYR A 707 6.46 30.74 10.23
CA TYR A 707 7.62 31.62 10.33
C TYR A 707 8.80 30.95 11.07
N LEU A 708 8.54 30.26 12.19
CA LEU A 708 9.58 29.54 12.94
C LEU A 708 10.19 28.39 12.13
N LEU A 709 9.37 27.62 11.42
CA LEU A 709 9.84 26.54 10.54
C LEU A 709 10.59 27.07 9.32
N ALA A 710 10.20 28.23 8.80
CA ALA A 710 10.96 28.93 7.76
C ALA A 710 12.35 29.35 8.29
N ALA A 711 12.42 29.88 9.51
CA ALA A 711 13.68 30.28 10.15
C ALA A 711 14.62 29.09 10.32
N GLY A 712 14.15 27.98 10.90
CA GLY A 712 14.93 26.75 11.04
C GLY A 712 15.43 26.21 9.69
N SER A 713 14.60 26.32 8.64
CA SER A 713 14.95 25.87 7.28
C SER A 713 16.08 26.68 6.61
N VAL A 714 16.37 27.91 7.06
CA VAL A 714 17.41 28.78 6.49
C VAL A 714 18.61 29.01 7.43
N ARG A 715 18.74 28.21 8.49
CA ARG A 715 19.79 28.34 9.54
C ARG A 715 21.22 28.51 9.05
N ASN A 716 21.55 27.99 7.86
CA ASN A 716 22.90 28.05 7.28
C ASN A 716 23.17 29.31 6.43
N LEU A 717 22.22 30.25 6.36
CA LEU A 717 22.30 31.47 5.55
C LEU A 717 22.19 32.70 6.46
N PRO A 718 23.31 33.24 6.98
CA PRO A 718 23.32 34.33 7.96
C PRO A 718 22.49 35.56 7.53
N THR A 719 22.54 35.93 6.24
CA THR A 719 21.77 37.05 5.68
C THR A 719 20.26 36.85 5.82
N ASN A 720 19.77 35.61 5.69
CA ASN A 720 18.34 35.31 5.81
C ASN A 720 17.88 35.41 7.27
N ILE A 721 18.74 35.10 8.24
CA ILE A 721 18.45 35.25 9.67
C ILE A 721 18.30 36.74 10.02
N CYS A 722 19.22 37.58 9.56
CA CYS A 722 19.13 39.03 9.70
C CYS A 722 17.85 39.58 9.05
N ASN A 723 17.58 39.21 7.79
CA ASN A 723 16.38 39.65 7.08
C ASN A 723 15.08 39.24 7.78
N MET A 724 15.02 38.03 8.36
CA MET A 724 13.86 37.55 9.11
C MET A 724 13.67 38.26 10.45
N VAL A 725 14.74 38.68 11.13
CA VAL A 725 14.64 39.45 12.38
C VAL A 725 14.31 40.91 12.10
N GLU A 726 14.96 41.51 11.11
CA GLU A 726 14.62 42.85 10.58
C GLU A 726 13.20 42.87 9.97
N ALA A 727 12.64 41.70 9.64
CA ALA A 727 11.23 41.53 9.27
C ALA A 727 10.27 42.04 10.34
N LEU A 728 10.62 41.79 11.60
CA LEU A 728 9.76 41.99 12.76
C LEU A 728 10.17 43.18 13.62
N VAL A 729 11.46 43.54 13.60
CA VAL A 729 12.02 44.61 14.43
C VAL A 729 12.68 45.65 13.50
N ALA A 730 12.13 46.87 13.46
CA ALA A 730 12.71 47.95 12.66
C ALA A 730 14.08 48.38 13.24
N SER A 731 15.02 48.71 12.35
CA SER A 731 16.43 48.96 12.68
C SER A 731 16.72 50.24 13.49
N ASP A 732 15.76 51.15 13.64
CA ASP A 732 15.90 52.39 14.40
C ASP A 732 14.69 52.64 15.32
N PRO A 733 14.74 52.25 16.60
CA PRO A 733 13.79 52.75 17.57
C PRO A 733 14.22 54.17 17.96
N GLU A 734 13.45 55.20 17.57
CA GLU A 734 13.60 56.50 18.23
C GLU A 734 13.50 56.29 19.75
N PRO A 735 14.35 56.92 20.59
CA PRO A 735 14.42 56.66 22.04
C PRO A 735 13.09 56.87 22.78
N ALA A 736 12.17 57.66 22.21
CA ALA A 736 10.83 57.92 22.74
C ALA A 736 9.78 56.85 22.35
N SER A 737 10.09 55.96 21.40
CA SER A 737 9.15 54.97 20.82
C SER A 737 9.31 53.54 21.35
N VAL A 738 10.23 53.31 22.29
CA VAL A 738 10.38 52.02 23.00
C VAL A 738 9.05 51.55 23.64
N ALA A 739 8.12 52.47 23.87
CA ALA A 739 6.76 52.21 24.33
C ALA A 739 5.86 51.43 23.34
N ARG A 740 6.28 51.17 22.09
CA ARG A 740 5.45 50.52 21.07
C ARG A 740 6.13 49.46 20.20
N VAL A 741 7.33 49.00 20.56
CA VAL A 741 7.82 47.75 19.96
C VAL A 741 6.89 46.63 20.44
N ASN A 742 6.14 46.02 19.52
CA ASN A 742 5.18 44.97 19.87
C ASN A 742 5.97 43.81 20.50
N LEU A 743 5.87 43.64 21.82
CA LEU A 743 6.58 42.62 22.62
C LEU A 743 6.46 41.23 21.99
N GLU A 744 5.33 40.96 21.34
CA GLU A 744 5.07 39.71 20.66
C GLU A 744 5.94 39.52 19.40
N HIS A 745 6.25 40.60 18.67
CA HIS A 745 7.16 40.56 17.51
C HIS A 745 8.62 40.34 17.95
N VAL A 746 9.04 40.96 19.05
CA VAL A 746 10.37 40.75 19.64
C VAL A 746 10.50 39.32 20.16
N LEU A 747 9.46 38.80 20.82
CA LEU A 747 9.42 37.42 21.27
C LEU A 747 9.53 36.46 20.08
N LEU A 748 8.77 36.69 19.00
CA LEU A 748 8.79 35.84 17.82
C LEU A 748 10.14 35.90 17.09
N ALA A 749 10.73 37.08 16.94
CA ALA A 749 12.07 37.24 16.38
C ALA A 749 13.12 36.52 17.24
N SER A 750 13.02 36.62 18.57
CA SER A 750 13.90 35.92 19.53
C SER A 750 13.76 34.39 19.40
N GLN A 751 12.55 33.89 19.17
CA GLN A 751 12.31 32.48 18.91
C GLN A 751 12.90 32.03 17.57
N ALA A 752 12.77 32.82 16.49
CA ALA A 752 13.43 32.50 15.22
C ALA A 752 14.97 32.46 15.34
N LEU A 753 15.55 33.36 16.15
CA LEU A 753 16.98 33.29 16.48
C LEU A 753 17.34 32.01 17.26
N HIS A 754 16.43 31.52 18.10
CA HIS A 754 16.62 30.24 18.78
C HIS A 754 16.56 29.05 17.81
N GLU A 755 15.58 29.02 16.91
CA GLU A 755 15.41 27.97 15.88
C GLU A 755 16.62 27.87 14.93
N THR A 756 17.33 28.98 14.71
CA THR A 756 18.54 29.01 13.87
C THR A 756 19.83 28.64 14.62
N GLU A 757 19.75 28.33 15.91
CA GLU A 757 20.89 28.18 16.83
C GLU A 757 21.85 29.40 16.82
N PHE A 758 21.36 30.59 16.44
CA PHE A 758 22.17 31.80 16.24
C PHE A 758 23.06 32.13 17.45
N VAL A 759 22.56 31.90 18.67
CA VAL A 759 23.30 32.14 19.92
C VAL A 759 24.64 31.40 19.97
N ARG A 760 24.78 30.24 19.30
CA ARG A 760 26.06 29.51 19.20
C ARG A 760 27.06 30.17 18.24
N HIS A 761 26.58 31.02 17.33
CA HIS A 761 27.38 31.73 16.34
C HIS A 761 27.76 33.15 16.78
N VAL A 762 27.11 33.68 17.82
CA VAL A 762 27.46 34.97 18.42
C VAL A 762 28.63 34.77 19.38
N ARG A 763 29.79 35.33 19.06
CA ARG A 763 30.87 35.47 20.05
C ARG A 763 30.42 36.48 21.11
N PRO A 764 30.57 36.20 22.41
CA PRO A 764 30.31 37.20 23.44
C PRO A 764 31.19 38.42 23.15
N ALA A 765 30.58 39.59 23.09
CA ALA A 765 31.31 40.84 22.99
C ALA A 765 32.20 40.97 24.23
N SER A 766 33.51 41.00 24.01
CA SER A 766 34.54 41.24 25.02
C SER A 766 34.51 42.68 25.53
#